data_AF-A0AAW0DWC8-F1
#
_entry.id   AF-A0AAW0DWC8-F1
#
_cell.length_a   1.000
_cell.length_b   1.000
_cell.length_c   1.000
_cell.angle_alpha   90.00
_cell.angle_beta   90.00
_cell.angle_gamma   90.00
#
_symmetry.space_group_name_H-M   'P 1'
#
loop_
_entity.id
_entity.type
_entity.pdbx_description
1 polymer ?
#
loop_
_entity_poly.entity_id
_entity_poly.type
_entity_poly.pdbx_seq_one_letter_code
_entity_poly.pdbx_strand_id
1 'polypeptide(L)'
;MSTPTSPQTLLSTVQRFKAHALPTSDAHPFSPSAEASCTMLANLIQTAGQLSSSLDSYLTVPLTNPKLVSLLRQQASISQTLHASNQNIQQTIDALRKRPRTNYGEDIPVEPTAIVGWCIERLESWAKSVGMETYKEDGREAGMLLAGRVLVMEVEFAINREDALNPKLDVASVKTSYAIPNSESGSVSLDTFLARTIQDFCNELKKPEEVRDPREVAKLGAGVLNQLRYLIMLDQLAARKDDGGVRWFVDIDQMCSILENFSKSEAEAVASSLAVERAPLDIYLLRSHALPLPYLVSPSITFLVYLSPQVYLSLKTSTAASLFKSDEAKLPSLDIPFDQLRSCLSTPRKGATLATLLLTPLNDSQLFPASLSMTSLISRPTFPLVPSGLELEHVFPQMAELTSESDAQHVWVLDFTHGGKSPGVVVSQSRLREMELVVHPLSGMDTMGMGMMSFGTGSWVALLLNPSNPVSSERYTAVYRSPTSRHPPLQLRLTLPEEPGFLLGKVPVHSMKEVWGILEVVREQCWLNEILLSCHWTTEGITKDADLVAVDETDATEDELQAVLTGSMAPRKIPVNVSLPERPDPLFDPTLDTISIPPVDRRTRILMTCPERPPISGVVEITVAYDETKSRGVSVELSGAMGCELNSDTLEEIARRGGAFGLAGRVWASSRGV
;
A
#
# COMPACT_ATOMS: atom_id res chain seq x y z
N MET A 1 -30.97 -0.06 30.32
CA MET A 1 -30.77 -0.94 31.49
C MET A 1 -29.34 -1.45 31.45
N SER A 2 -28.47 -0.92 32.30
CA SER A 2 -27.08 -1.36 32.43
C SER A 2 -27.03 -2.69 33.17
N THR A 3 -26.59 -3.75 32.50
CA THR A 3 -26.29 -5.03 33.16
C THR A 3 -25.19 -4.80 34.21
N PRO A 4 -25.32 -5.32 35.44
CA PRO A 4 -24.27 -5.19 36.45
C PRO A 4 -23.02 -5.90 35.96
N THR A 5 -21.92 -5.17 35.80
CA THR A 5 -20.59 -5.71 35.50
C THR A 5 -20.20 -6.66 36.62
N SER A 6 -20.05 -7.96 36.30
CA SER A 6 -19.52 -8.96 37.22
C SER A 6 -18.14 -8.52 37.76
N PRO A 7 -17.82 -8.75 39.04
CA PRO A 7 -16.54 -8.39 39.61
C PRO A 7 -15.39 -9.05 38.83
N GLN A 8 -14.37 -8.27 38.46
CA GLN A 8 -13.21 -8.77 37.73
C GLN A 8 -12.41 -9.70 38.64
N THR A 9 -12.26 -10.96 38.23
CA THR A 9 -11.42 -11.97 38.91
C THR A 9 -10.05 -12.04 38.23
N LEU A 10 -9.00 -12.46 38.96
CA LEU A 10 -7.66 -12.69 38.37
C LEU A 10 -7.67 -13.68 37.20
N LEU A 11 -8.62 -14.63 37.20
CA LEU A 11 -8.82 -15.56 36.08
C LEU A 11 -9.38 -14.84 34.85
N SER A 12 -10.33 -13.92 35.05
CA SER A 12 -10.98 -13.17 33.97
C SER A 12 -10.04 -12.18 33.28
N THR A 13 -9.02 -11.67 33.97
CA THR A 13 -8.00 -10.78 33.38
C THR A 13 -7.01 -11.57 32.53
N VAL A 14 -6.54 -12.74 32.99
CA VAL A 14 -5.59 -13.60 32.24
C VAL A 14 -6.22 -14.27 31.02
N GLN A 15 -7.49 -14.71 31.10
CA GLN A 15 -8.14 -15.41 29.99
C GLN A 15 -8.44 -14.52 28.77
N ARG A 16 -8.53 -13.19 28.92
CA ARG A 16 -8.65 -12.24 27.79
C ARG A 16 -7.51 -12.39 26.79
N PHE A 17 -6.30 -12.68 27.27
CA PHE A 17 -5.11 -12.90 26.44
C PHE A 17 -4.96 -14.34 25.94
N LYS A 18 -5.80 -15.26 26.42
CA LYS A 18 -5.81 -16.67 26.00
C LYS A 18 -6.75 -16.92 24.81
N ALA A 19 -7.78 -16.10 24.65
CA ALA A 19 -8.76 -16.16 23.55
C ALA A 19 -8.28 -15.45 22.28
N HIS A 20 -7.41 -14.46 22.43
CA HIS A 20 -6.76 -13.75 21.33
C HIS A 20 -5.31 -14.22 21.30
N ALA A 21 -4.94 -15.07 20.35
CA ALA A 21 -3.53 -15.33 20.09
C ALA A 21 -2.85 -13.98 19.83
N LEU A 22 -1.76 -13.68 20.55
CA LEU A 22 -0.91 -12.54 20.21
C LEU A 22 -0.56 -12.67 18.72
N PRO A 23 -0.84 -11.66 17.89
CA PRO A 23 -0.54 -11.75 16.47
C PRO A 23 0.97 -11.79 16.29
N THR A 24 1.49 -12.99 15.99
CA THR A 24 2.94 -13.25 15.88
C THR A 24 3.57 -12.59 14.65
N SER A 25 2.75 -12.14 13.68
CA SER A 25 3.22 -11.54 12.42
C SER A 25 3.00 -10.02 12.34
N ASP A 26 2.26 -9.41 13.26
CA ASP A 26 1.77 -8.03 13.11
C ASP A 26 2.28 -7.05 14.19
N ALA A 27 3.29 -7.43 14.97
CA ALA A 27 3.80 -6.62 16.06
C ALA A 27 4.61 -5.39 15.61
N HIS A 28 4.79 -5.16 14.31
CA HIS A 28 5.56 -4.03 13.80
C HIS A 28 4.71 -2.74 13.79
N PRO A 29 5.24 -1.57 14.21
CA PRO A 29 4.51 -0.29 14.25
C PRO A 29 3.85 0.15 12.93
N PHE A 30 4.36 -0.30 11.79
CA PHE A 30 3.83 0.02 10.44
C PHE A 30 2.86 -1.02 9.87
N SER A 31 2.54 -2.06 10.65
CA SER A 31 1.54 -3.07 10.30
C SER A 31 0.12 -2.46 10.33
N PRO A 32 -0.81 -2.89 9.45
CA PRO A 32 -2.21 -2.45 9.49
C PRO A 32 -2.92 -2.73 10.82
N SER A 33 -2.45 -3.69 11.63
CA SER A 33 -2.99 -4.07 12.93
C SER A 33 -2.06 -3.72 14.10
N ALA A 34 -1.05 -2.86 13.88
CA ALA A 34 -0.08 -2.45 14.89
C ALA A 34 -0.76 -1.83 16.12
N GLU A 35 -1.68 -0.88 15.92
CA GLU A 35 -2.41 -0.19 16.98
C GLU A 35 -3.19 -1.19 17.87
N ALA A 36 -3.90 -2.13 17.26
CA ALA A 36 -4.64 -3.17 17.98
C ALA A 36 -3.70 -4.13 18.75
N SER A 37 -2.54 -4.44 18.16
CA SER A 37 -1.54 -5.34 18.76
C SER A 37 -0.84 -4.67 19.94
N CYS A 38 -0.48 -3.39 19.81
CA CYS A 38 0.21 -2.62 20.84
C CYS A 38 -0.71 -2.23 21.98
N THR A 39 -1.96 -1.83 21.72
CA THR A 39 -2.96 -1.65 22.77
C THR A 39 -3.20 -2.95 23.54
N MET A 40 -3.21 -4.10 22.85
CA MET A 40 -3.30 -5.40 23.51
C MET A 40 -2.05 -5.70 24.37
N LEU A 41 -0.84 -5.37 23.92
CA LEU A 41 0.39 -5.52 24.70
C LEU A 41 0.45 -4.57 25.91
N ALA A 42 0.07 -3.31 25.75
CA ALA A 42 -0.01 -2.35 26.85
C ALA A 42 -1.03 -2.80 27.91
N ASN A 43 -2.20 -3.27 27.46
CA ASN A 43 -3.19 -3.90 28.33
C ASN A 43 -2.63 -5.14 29.04
N LEU A 44 -1.80 -5.94 28.36
CA LEU A 44 -1.14 -7.11 28.96
C LEU A 44 -0.14 -6.68 30.05
N ILE A 45 0.68 -5.67 29.79
CA ILE A 45 1.64 -5.14 30.77
C ILE A 45 0.90 -4.59 32.00
N GLN A 46 -0.14 -3.78 31.78
CA GLN A 46 -0.94 -3.21 32.86
C GLN A 46 -1.64 -4.30 33.69
N THR A 47 -2.23 -5.30 33.03
CA THR A 47 -2.89 -6.41 33.73
C THR A 47 -1.89 -7.31 34.46
N ALA A 48 -0.69 -7.52 33.93
CA ALA A 48 0.38 -8.22 34.62
C ALA A 48 0.83 -7.46 35.88
N GLY A 49 0.96 -6.13 35.79
CA GLY A 49 1.23 -5.26 36.94
C GLY A 49 0.15 -5.34 38.02
N GLN A 50 -1.13 -5.27 37.62
CA GLN A 50 -2.28 -5.42 38.51
C GLN A 50 -2.34 -6.82 39.15
N LEU A 51 -1.96 -7.86 38.42
CA LEU A 51 -1.91 -9.23 38.92
C LEU A 51 -0.78 -9.41 39.94
N SER A 52 0.40 -8.84 39.66
CA SER A 52 1.52 -8.82 40.62
C SER A 52 1.11 -8.12 41.92
N SER A 53 0.58 -6.89 41.84
CA SER A 53 0.16 -6.15 43.03
C SER A 53 -0.95 -6.85 43.82
N SER A 54 -1.86 -7.53 43.11
CA SER A 54 -2.90 -8.34 43.73
C SER A 54 -2.31 -9.56 44.44
N LEU A 55 -1.41 -10.31 43.79
CA LEU A 55 -0.74 -11.46 44.41
C LEU A 55 0.07 -11.06 45.64
N ASP A 56 0.77 -9.92 45.58
CA ASP A 56 1.52 -9.37 46.72
C ASP A 56 0.61 -9.04 47.89
N SER A 57 -0.60 -8.52 47.63
CA SER A 57 -1.60 -8.30 48.68
C SER A 57 -2.08 -9.61 49.32
N TYR A 58 -2.24 -10.68 48.53
CA TYR A 58 -2.69 -11.99 49.00
C TYR A 58 -1.60 -12.80 49.72
N LEU A 59 -0.31 -12.53 49.47
CA LEU A 59 0.82 -13.15 50.19
C LEU A 59 0.79 -12.86 51.70
N THR A 60 0.17 -11.77 52.11
CA THR A 60 0.09 -11.35 53.52
C THR A 60 -1.07 -11.99 54.30
N VAL A 61 -1.95 -12.76 53.64
CA VAL A 61 -3.16 -13.29 54.26
C VAL A 61 -2.91 -14.67 54.89
N PRO A 62 -3.04 -14.85 56.22
CA PRO A 62 -2.85 -16.15 56.87
C PRO A 62 -4.03 -17.09 56.57
N LEU A 63 -3.80 -18.11 55.73
CA LEU A 63 -4.79 -19.12 55.31
C LEU A 63 -4.91 -20.29 56.30
N THR A 64 -5.21 -20.03 57.57
CA THR A 64 -5.25 -21.07 58.63
C THR A 64 -6.56 -21.86 58.70
N ASN A 65 -7.61 -21.46 57.96
CA ASN A 65 -8.94 -22.08 58.06
C ASN A 65 -9.26 -23.02 56.87
N PRO A 66 -9.35 -24.35 57.09
CA PRO A 66 -9.60 -25.32 56.01
C PRO A 66 -11.00 -25.20 55.38
N LYS A 67 -12.00 -24.72 56.15
CA LYS A 67 -13.36 -24.48 55.63
C LYS A 67 -13.38 -23.31 54.66
N LEU A 68 -12.60 -22.27 54.95
CA LEU A 68 -12.42 -21.12 54.06
C LEU A 68 -11.71 -21.54 52.76
N VAL A 69 -10.67 -22.38 52.84
CA VAL A 69 -10.00 -22.94 51.65
C VAL A 69 -10.98 -23.77 50.79
N SER A 70 -11.83 -24.58 51.42
CA SER A 70 -12.83 -25.37 50.68
C SER A 70 -13.89 -24.49 49.99
N LEU A 71 -14.37 -23.43 50.65
CA LEU A 71 -15.31 -22.48 50.06
C LEU A 71 -14.66 -21.67 48.92
N LEU A 72 -13.40 -21.27 49.07
CA LEU A 72 -12.64 -20.60 48.00
C LEU A 72 -12.44 -21.51 46.79
N ARG A 73 -12.17 -22.81 46.98
CA ARG A 73 -12.09 -23.79 45.88
C ARG A 73 -13.43 -23.95 45.16
N GLN A 74 -14.54 -24.00 45.91
CA GLN A 74 -15.88 -24.06 45.33
C GLN A 74 -16.21 -22.79 44.55
N GLN A 75 -15.92 -21.61 45.11
CA GLN A 75 -16.10 -20.32 44.45
C GLN A 75 -15.22 -20.19 43.19
N ALA A 76 -13.98 -20.68 43.23
CA ALA A 76 -13.10 -20.73 42.08
C ALA A 76 -13.66 -21.62 40.96
N SER A 77 -14.18 -22.80 41.31
CA SER A 77 -14.82 -23.72 40.35
C SER A 77 -16.08 -23.12 39.71
N ILE A 78 -16.94 -22.46 40.51
CA ILE A 78 -18.14 -21.77 40.02
C ILE A 78 -17.75 -20.61 39.10
N SER A 79 -16.79 -19.78 39.54
CA SER A 79 -16.29 -18.65 38.73
C SER A 79 -15.69 -19.14 37.41
N GLN A 80 -14.88 -20.20 37.44
CA GLN A 80 -14.28 -20.79 36.24
C GLN A 80 -15.35 -21.28 35.26
N THR A 81 -16.42 -21.92 35.75
CA THR A 81 -17.53 -22.41 34.91
C THR A 81 -18.31 -21.26 34.28
N LEU A 82 -18.63 -20.22 35.06
CA LEU A 82 -19.31 -19.03 34.57
C LEU A 82 -18.46 -18.30 33.52
N HIS A 83 -17.15 -18.17 33.77
CA HIS A 83 -16.23 -17.56 32.82
C HIS A 83 -16.07 -18.38 31.53
N ALA A 84 -15.95 -19.70 31.60
CA ALA A 84 -15.90 -20.57 30.41
C ALA A 84 -17.17 -20.47 29.56
N SER A 85 -18.34 -20.37 30.20
CA SER A 85 -19.62 -20.12 29.52
C SER A 85 -19.62 -18.76 28.82
N ASN A 86 -19.19 -17.69 29.51
CA ASN A 86 -19.12 -16.35 28.94
C ASN A 86 -18.13 -16.28 27.76
N GLN A 87 -16.99 -16.97 27.85
CA GLN A 87 -16.03 -17.07 26.75
C GLN A 87 -16.64 -17.79 25.54
N ASN A 88 -17.38 -18.88 25.74
CA ASN A 88 -18.06 -19.59 24.66
C ASN A 88 -19.14 -18.70 24.00
N ILE A 89 -19.88 -17.93 24.81
CA ILE A 89 -20.85 -16.94 24.31
C ILE A 89 -20.14 -15.85 23.50
N GLN A 90 -19.05 -15.28 24.00
CA GLN A 90 -18.27 -14.28 23.28
C GLN A 90 -17.67 -14.84 22.00
N GLN A 91 -17.11 -16.05 22.01
CA GLN A 91 -16.60 -16.72 20.80
C GLN A 91 -17.72 -16.98 19.79
N THR A 92 -18.91 -17.33 20.24
CA THR A 92 -20.08 -17.53 19.37
C THR A 92 -20.56 -16.19 18.80
N ILE A 93 -20.64 -15.14 19.61
CA ILE A 93 -20.99 -13.79 19.17
C ILE A 93 -19.93 -13.24 18.21
N ASP A 94 -18.66 -13.43 18.51
CA ASP A 94 -17.55 -13.04 17.65
C ASP A 94 -17.54 -13.86 16.37
N ALA A 95 -17.87 -15.15 16.38
CA ALA A 95 -18.03 -15.95 15.17
C ALA A 95 -19.23 -15.46 14.32
N LEU A 96 -20.30 -15.00 14.97
CA LEU A 96 -21.45 -14.39 14.31
C LEU A 96 -21.14 -12.97 13.77
N ARG A 97 -20.33 -12.18 14.48
CA ARG A 97 -19.88 -10.82 14.08
C ARG A 97 -18.77 -10.83 13.03
N LYS A 98 -17.81 -11.75 13.16
CA LYS A 98 -16.68 -11.96 12.23
C LYS A 98 -17.07 -12.80 11.01
N ARG A 99 -18.33 -13.22 10.91
CA ARG A 99 -18.86 -13.78 9.66
C ARG A 99 -18.62 -12.73 8.57
N PRO A 100 -17.78 -12.99 7.56
CA PRO A 100 -17.41 -11.98 6.60
C PRO A 100 -18.67 -11.58 5.82
N ARG A 101 -19.09 -10.33 6.00
CA ARG A 101 -20.01 -9.59 5.11
C ARG A 101 -21.22 -10.39 4.60
N THR A 102 -22.24 -10.58 5.43
CA THR A 102 -23.60 -10.45 4.90
C THR A 102 -23.97 -8.97 4.90
N ASN A 103 -23.30 -8.17 4.06
CA ASN A 103 -23.88 -6.91 3.62
C ASN A 103 -25.01 -7.30 2.65
N TYR A 104 -26.25 -7.23 3.12
CA TYR A 104 -27.43 -7.49 2.30
C TYR A 104 -27.67 -6.38 1.24
N GLY A 105 -26.81 -5.36 1.21
CA GLY A 105 -26.94 -4.20 0.32
C GLY A 105 -27.62 -3.04 1.03
N GLU A 106 -27.92 -1.99 0.29
CA GLU A 106 -28.83 -0.92 0.73
C GLU A 106 -30.27 -1.31 0.41
N ASP A 107 -31.21 -0.90 1.26
CA ASP A 107 -32.65 -1.10 1.07
C ASP A 107 -33.19 -0.05 0.08
N ILE A 108 -32.99 -0.32 -1.21
CA ILE A 108 -33.38 0.58 -2.31
C ILE A 108 -34.89 0.40 -2.60
N PRO A 109 -35.67 1.49 -2.73
CA PRO A 109 -37.07 1.40 -3.12
C PRO A 109 -37.25 0.73 -4.50
N VAL A 110 -38.29 -0.11 -4.61
CA VAL A 110 -38.65 -0.79 -5.86
C VAL A 110 -39.29 0.19 -6.86
N GLU A 111 -40.04 1.17 -6.36
CA GLU A 111 -40.69 2.18 -7.21
C GLU A 111 -39.67 3.19 -7.74
N PRO A 112 -39.47 3.32 -9.07
CA PRO A 112 -38.47 4.23 -9.64
C PRO A 112 -38.71 5.70 -9.32
N THR A 113 -39.98 6.08 -9.14
CA THR A 113 -40.40 7.44 -8.73
C THR A 113 -39.93 7.80 -7.32
N ALA A 114 -39.79 6.80 -6.43
CA ALA A 114 -39.35 7.00 -5.06
C ALA A 114 -37.82 7.07 -4.91
N ILE A 115 -37.05 6.60 -5.91
CA ILE A 115 -35.58 6.54 -5.85
C ILE A 115 -34.97 7.94 -5.68
N VAL A 116 -35.50 8.95 -6.37
CA VAL A 116 -34.96 10.32 -6.32
C VAL A 116 -35.10 10.92 -4.91
N GLY A 117 -36.30 10.83 -4.32
CA GLY A 117 -36.55 11.30 -2.97
C GLY A 117 -35.72 10.53 -1.94
N TRP A 118 -35.68 9.20 -2.07
CA TRP A 118 -34.88 8.33 -1.21
C TRP A 118 -33.39 8.66 -1.28
N CYS A 119 -32.83 8.93 -2.46
CA CYS A 119 -31.41 9.28 -2.61
C CYS A 119 -31.05 10.56 -1.84
N ILE A 120 -31.89 11.60 -1.96
CA ILE A 120 -31.68 12.88 -1.27
C ILE A 120 -31.84 12.71 0.24
N GLU A 121 -32.87 12.00 0.70
CA GLU A 121 -33.07 11.67 2.12
C GLU A 121 -31.94 10.81 2.68
N ARG A 122 -31.39 9.89 1.88
CA ARG A 122 -30.27 9.05 2.29
C ARG A 122 -29.01 9.87 2.49
N LEU A 123 -28.70 10.77 1.56
CA LEU A 123 -27.53 11.65 1.67
C LEU A 123 -27.68 12.62 2.85
N GLU A 124 -28.89 13.14 3.09
CA GLU A 124 -29.22 13.90 4.30
C GLU A 124 -28.97 13.07 5.57
N SER A 125 -29.45 11.82 5.62
CA SER A 125 -29.28 10.94 6.76
C SER A 125 -27.80 10.66 7.07
N TRP A 126 -26.98 10.50 6.02
CA TRP A 126 -25.54 10.32 6.15
C TRP A 126 -24.88 11.59 6.70
N ALA A 127 -25.15 12.76 6.13
CA ALA A 127 -24.61 14.02 6.63
C ALA A 127 -24.97 14.26 8.11
N LYS A 128 -26.24 14.08 8.49
CA LYS A 128 -26.67 14.17 9.90
C LYS A 128 -25.97 13.16 10.81
N SER A 129 -25.73 11.94 10.32
CA SER A 129 -25.05 10.90 11.11
C SER A 129 -23.59 11.23 11.44
N VAL A 130 -22.94 12.07 10.62
CA VAL A 130 -21.58 12.54 10.86
C VAL A 130 -21.57 13.83 11.70
N GLY A 131 -22.72 14.51 11.84
CA GLY A 131 -22.86 15.75 12.61
C GLY A 131 -22.92 17.02 11.78
N MET A 132 -23.19 16.92 10.48
CA MET A 132 -23.48 18.06 9.61
C MET A 132 -24.93 18.51 9.78
N GLU A 133 -25.15 19.82 9.78
CA GLU A 133 -26.49 20.41 9.65
C GLU A 133 -26.91 20.39 8.18
N THR A 134 -28.17 20.07 7.91
CA THR A 134 -28.67 19.88 6.54
C THR A 134 -29.88 20.76 6.31
N TYR A 135 -29.84 21.59 5.26
CA TYR A 135 -30.96 22.44 4.85
C TYR A 135 -31.35 22.08 3.42
N LYS A 136 -32.61 21.72 3.20
CA LYS A 136 -33.16 21.47 1.86
C LYS A 136 -33.74 22.76 1.31
N GLU A 137 -33.44 23.06 0.06
CA GLU A 137 -34.08 24.16 -0.66
C GLU A 137 -35.21 23.59 -1.52
N ASP A 138 -36.45 24.00 -1.22
CA ASP A 138 -37.65 23.58 -1.94
C ASP A 138 -37.79 24.39 -3.25
N GLY A 139 -36.95 24.08 -4.24
CA GLY A 139 -36.91 24.70 -5.57
C GLY A 139 -37.26 23.75 -6.73
N ARG A 140 -37.21 24.27 -7.98
CA ARG A 140 -37.27 23.43 -9.21
C ARG A 140 -36.00 22.57 -9.37
N GLU A 141 -34.88 23.09 -8.90
CA GLU A 141 -33.64 22.37 -8.65
C GLU A 141 -33.65 21.97 -7.17
N ALA A 142 -33.41 20.69 -6.89
CA ALA A 142 -33.34 20.24 -5.51
C ALA A 142 -31.94 20.58 -5.01
N GLY A 143 -31.83 21.69 -4.27
CA GLY A 143 -30.59 22.09 -3.60
C GLY A 143 -30.52 21.50 -2.20
N MET A 144 -29.34 21.10 -1.77
CA MET A 144 -29.09 20.71 -0.39
C MET A 144 -27.81 21.37 0.13
N LEU A 145 -27.95 22.12 1.21
CA LEU A 145 -26.85 22.74 1.93
C LEU A 145 -26.47 21.85 3.11
N LEU A 146 -25.22 21.40 3.12
CA LEU A 146 -24.61 20.62 4.18
C LEU A 146 -23.58 21.50 4.91
N ALA A 147 -23.90 21.93 6.13
CA ALA A 147 -23.08 22.85 6.91
C ALA A 147 -22.40 22.14 8.08
N GLY A 148 -21.08 22.28 8.16
CA GLY A 148 -20.27 22.07 9.36
C GLY A 148 -20.10 23.38 10.13
N ARG A 149 -19.10 23.43 11.02
CA ARG A 149 -18.77 24.64 11.79
C ARG A 149 -18.03 25.68 10.96
N VAL A 150 -17.13 25.23 10.09
CA VAL A 150 -16.27 26.05 9.24
C VAL A 150 -16.52 25.73 7.76
N LEU A 151 -16.72 24.46 7.41
CA LEU A 151 -17.00 23.99 6.06
C LEU A 151 -18.49 24.08 5.74
N VAL A 152 -18.83 24.60 4.58
CA VAL A 152 -20.17 24.56 4.01
C VAL A 152 -20.09 23.93 2.62
N MET A 153 -20.91 22.91 2.38
CA MET A 153 -20.98 22.19 1.10
C MET A 153 -22.39 22.29 0.54
N GLU A 154 -22.51 22.93 -0.62
CA GLU A 154 -23.76 23.06 -1.37
C GLU A 154 -23.79 21.99 -2.47
N VAL A 155 -24.86 21.20 -2.52
CA VAL A 155 -25.07 20.15 -3.53
C VAL A 155 -26.33 20.48 -4.31
N GLU A 156 -26.17 20.78 -5.59
CA GLU A 156 -27.27 21.06 -6.51
C GLU A 156 -27.58 19.81 -7.33
N PHE A 157 -28.84 19.35 -7.32
CA PHE A 157 -29.29 18.21 -8.12
C PHE A 157 -30.13 18.66 -9.32
N ALA A 158 -29.78 18.14 -10.51
CA ALA A 158 -30.58 18.24 -11.73
C ALA A 158 -31.50 17.01 -11.83
N ILE A 159 -32.81 17.23 -11.70
CA ILE A 159 -33.81 16.18 -11.82
C ILE A 159 -34.46 16.27 -13.20
N ASN A 160 -34.11 15.36 -14.10
CA ASN A 160 -34.82 15.25 -15.38
C ASN A 160 -36.13 14.46 -15.18
N ARG A 161 -37.26 15.14 -15.38
CA ARG A 161 -38.63 14.59 -15.27
C ARG A 161 -39.32 14.39 -16.62
N GLU A 162 -38.57 14.32 -17.73
CA GLU A 162 -39.11 14.04 -19.06
C GLU A 162 -39.87 12.70 -19.11
N ASP A 163 -39.41 11.69 -18.37
CA ASP A 163 -40.14 10.47 -18.10
C ASP A 163 -40.64 10.47 -16.64
N ALA A 164 -41.96 10.66 -16.46
CA ALA A 164 -42.58 10.68 -15.14
C ALA A 164 -42.49 9.34 -14.40
N LEU A 165 -42.27 8.24 -15.13
CA LEU A 165 -42.12 6.91 -14.55
C LEU A 165 -40.66 6.57 -14.21
N ASN A 166 -39.68 7.24 -14.81
CA ASN A 166 -38.25 7.06 -14.54
C ASN A 166 -37.51 8.40 -14.45
N PRO A 167 -37.73 9.19 -13.38
CA PRO A 167 -37.01 10.43 -13.19
C PRO A 167 -35.50 10.16 -13.03
N LYS A 168 -34.66 10.90 -13.77
CA LYS A 168 -33.20 10.76 -13.68
C LYS A 168 -32.62 11.85 -12.77
N LEU A 169 -31.79 11.43 -11.83
CA LEU A 169 -31.10 12.30 -10.88
C LEU A 169 -29.63 12.47 -11.26
N ASP A 170 -29.25 13.66 -11.68
CA ASP A 170 -27.86 14.04 -11.91
C ASP A 170 -27.41 15.07 -10.87
N VAL A 171 -26.13 15.05 -10.51
CA VAL A 171 -25.50 16.07 -9.68
C VAL A 171 -25.11 17.21 -10.62
N ALA A 172 -25.75 18.37 -10.47
CA ALA A 172 -25.53 19.54 -11.31
C ALA A 172 -24.23 20.25 -10.92
N SER A 173 -24.06 20.50 -9.62
CA SER A 173 -22.82 21.05 -9.07
C SER A 173 -22.67 20.69 -7.60
N VAL A 174 -21.43 20.64 -7.13
CA VAL A 174 -21.09 20.63 -5.72
C VAL A 174 -20.14 21.79 -5.50
N LYS A 175 -20.41 22.63 -4.49
CA LYS A 175 -19.55 23.76 -4.14
C LYS A 175 -19.18 23.67 -2.68
N THR A 176 -17.89 23.73 -2.38
CA THR A 176 -17.37 23.85 -1.02
C THR A 176 -17.00 25.31 -0.76
N SER A 177 -17.30 25.78 0.45
CA SER A 177 -16.95 27.12 0.93
C SER A 177 -16.54 27.05 2.39
N TYR A 178 -15.68 27.99 2.80
CA TYR A 178 -15.16 28.08 4.16
C TYR A 178 -15.66 29.36 4.81
N ALA A 179 -16.05 29.31 6.08
CA ALA A 179 -16.52 30.45 6.85
C ALA A 179 -15.37 31.40 7.26
N ILE A 180 -14.65 31.94 6.26
CA ILE A 180 -13.60 32.95 6.43
C ILE A 180 -14.07 34.27 5.82
N PRO A 181 -13.88 35.42 6.49
CA PRO A 181 -14.29 36.73 5.98
C PRO A 181 -13.56 37.23 4.71
N ASN A 182 -12.62 36.48 4.11
CA ASN A 182 -11.80 36.96 2.97
C ASN A 182 -11.49 35.92 1.88
N SER A 183 -12.02 34.69 1.94
CA SER A 183 -11.79 33.66 0.91
C SER A 183 -13.08 32.87 0.67
N GLU A 184 -13.96 33.42 -0.16
CA GLU A 184 -15.31 32.89 -0.40
C GLU A 184 -15.34 31.66 -1.33
N SER A 185 -14.20 31.20 -1.84
CA SER A 185 -14.16 30.08 -2.81
C SER A 185 -13.38 28.90 -2.25
N GLY A 186 -14.05 27.74 -2.16
CA GLY A 186 -13.40 26.46 -1.93
C GLY A 186 -12.67 25.94 -3.18
N SER A 187 -12.23 24.69 -3.10
CA SER A 187 -11.38 24.09 -4.12
C SER A 187 -12.21 23.45 -5.22
N VAL A 188 -12.05 23.95 -6.45
CA VAL A 188 -12.71 23.38 -7.65
C VAL A 188 -12.35 21.90 -7.84
N SER A 189 -11.13 21.48 -7.45
CA SER A 189 -10.72 20.08 -7.53
C SER A 189 -11.37 19.20 -6.46
N LEU A 190 -11.62 19.73 -5.26
CA LEU A 190 -12.39 19.02 -4.23
C LEU A 190 -13.88 18.91 -4.64
N ASP A 191 -14.43 20.00 -5.16
CA ASP A 191 -15.81 20.10 -5.65
C ASP A 191 -16.10 19.06 -6.74
N THR A 192 -15.22 18.97 -7.74
CA THR A 192 -15.32 17.99 -8.82
C THR A 192 -15.18 16.54 -8.32
N PHE A 193 -14.32 16.29 -7.34
CA PHE A 193 -14.19 14.97 -6.70
C PHE A 193 -15.46 14.55 -5.94
N LEU A 194 -16.03 15.46 -5.14
CA LEU A 194 -17.25 15.20 -4.39
C LEU A 194 -18.44 15.01 -5.32
N ALA A 195 -18.58 15.88 -6.34
CA ALA A 195 -19.58 15.74 -7.38
C ALA A 195 -19.47 14.39 -8.09
N ARG A 196 -18.26 13.96 -8.48
CA ARG A 196 -18.03 12.66 -9.11
C ARG A 196 -18.41 11.51 -8.19
N THR A 197 -18.01 11.55 -6.92
CA THR A 197 -18.28 10.47 -5.96
C THR A 197 -19.78 10.29 -5.71
N ILE A 198 -20.52 11.40 -5.59
CA ILE A 198 -21.98 11.39 -5.46
C ILE A 198 -22.64 10.96 -6.79
N GLN A 199 -22.13 11.43 -7.93
CA GLN A 199 -22.63 11.06 -9.25
C GLN A 199 -22.45 9.57 -9.53
N ASP A 200 -21.33 8.96 -9.14
CA ASP A 200 -21.09 7.52 -9.28
C ASP A 200 -22.12 6.71 -8.48
N PHE A 201 -22.46 7.17 -7.28
CA PHE A 201 -23.57 6.61 -6.49
C PHE A 201 -24.93 6.77 -7.19
N CYS A 202 -25.24 7.97 -7.70
CA CYS A 202 -26.48 8.22 -8.45
C CYS A 202 -26.55 7.40 -9.74
N ASN A 203 -25.43 7.18 -10.43
CA ASN A 203 -25.35 6.39 -11.66
C ASN A 203 -25.63 4.90 -11.42
N GLU A 204 -25.16 4.35 -10.30
CA GLU A 204 -25.48 2.97 -9.92
C GLU A 204 -26.98 2.80 -9.61
N LEU A 205 -27.59 3.80 -8.97
CA LEU A 205 -29.03 3.82 -8.68
C LEU A 205 -29.91 3.93 -9.93
N LYS A 206 -29.41 4.59 -11.00
CA LYS A 206 -30.13 4.71 -12.29
C LYS A 206 -30.24 3.39 -13.04
N LYS A 207 -29.41 2.39 -12.72
CA LYS A 207 -29.45 1.11 -13.43
C LYS A 207 -30.82 0.44 -13.22
N PRO A 208 -31.35 -0.26 -14.24
CA PRO A 208 -32.58 -1.02 -14.10
C PRO A 208 -32.42 -2.09 -13.02
N GLU A 209 -33.52 -2.47 -12.37
CA GLU A 209 -33.53 -3.45 -11.26
C GLU A 209 -32.81 -4.75 -11.60
N GLU A 210 -32.94 -5.23 -12.86
CA GLU A 210 -32.29 -6.46 -13.34
C GLU A 210 -30.75 -6.42 -13.32
N VAL A 211 -30.15 -5.22 -13.41
CA VAL A 211 -28.69 -5.02 -13.51
C VAL A 211 -28.12 -4.33 -12.26
N ARG A 212 -28.98 -3.72 -11.44
CA ARG A 212 -28.61 -2.97 -10.25
C ARG A 212 -28.06 -3.92 -9.19
N ASP A 213 -26.85 -3.65 -8.69
CA ASP A 213 -26.27 -4.40 -7.58
C ASP A 213 -26.42 -3.61 -6.25
N PRO A 214 -27.30 -4.04 -5.31
CA PRO A 214 -27.46 -3.40 -4.01
C PRO A 214 -26.16 -3.33 -3.18
N ARG A 215 -25.20 -4.22 -3.43
CA ARG A 215 -23.92 -4.26 -2.70
C ARG A 215 -22.96 -3.20 -3.19
N GLU A 216 -22.90 -2.96 -4.50
CA GLU A 216 -22.09 -1.88 -5.06
C GLU A 216 -22.68 -0.52 -4.67
N VAL A 217 -24.00 -0.37 -4.62
CA VAL A 217 -24.67 0.83 -4.07
C VAL A 217 -24.25 1.08 -2.62
N ALA A 218 -24.29 0.04 -1.76
CA ALA A 218 -23.84 0.15 -0.38
C ALA A 218 -22.35 0.53 -0.26
N LYS A 219 -21.51 -0.01 -1.14
CA LYS A 219 -20.07 0.27 -1.17
C LYS A 219 -19.78 1.72 -1.60
N LEU A 220 -20.49 2.23 -2.61
CA LEU A 220 -20.39 3.62 -3.06
C LEU A 220 -20.93 4.57 -1.98
N GLY A 221 -22.07 4.25 -1.36
CA GLY A 221 -22.64 5.00 -0.25
C GLY A 221 -21.72 5.06 0.98
N ALA A 222 -21.11 3.94 1.36
CA ALA A 222 -20.08 3.91 2.40
C ALA A 222 -18.85 4.77 2.02
N GLY A 223 -18.51 4.83 0.73
CA GLY A 223 -17.51 5.75 0.19
C GLY A 223 -17.87 7.21 0.47
N VAL A 224 -19.06 7.65 0.05
CA VAL A 224 -19.57 9.02 0.31
C VAL A 224 -19.55 9.34 1.80
N LEU A 225 -20.08 8.44 2.64
CA LEU A 225 -20.12 8.62 4.10
C LEU A 225 -18.72 8.77 4.71
N ASN A 226 -17.74 7.99 4.23
CA ASN A 226 -16.36 8.09 4.71
C ASN A 226 -15.70 9.42 4.32
N GLN A 227 -16.01 9.96 3.13
CA GLN A 227 -15.51 11.29 2.76
C GLN A 227 -16.12 12.38 3.64
N LEU A 228 -17.43 12.31 3.90
CA LEU A 228 -18.10 13.25 4.81
C LEU A 228 -17.51 13.17 6.23
N ARG A 229 -17.23 11.95 6.74
CA ARG A 229 -16.54 11.74 8.03
C ARG A 229 -15.19 12.43 8.07
N TYR A 230 -14.40 12.27 7.02
CA TYR A 230 -13.09 12.89 6.95
C TYR A 230 -13.18 14.42 6.90
N LEU A 231 -14.10 14.97 6.11
CA LEU A 231 -14.32 16.41 6.02
C LEU A 231 -14.78 17.01 7.35
N ILE A 232 -15.68 16.34 8.08
CA ILE A 232 -16.11 16.81 9.42
C ILE A 232 -14.98 16.70 10.45
N MET A 233 -14.14 15.67 10.37
CA MET A 233 -12.94 15.60 11.22
C MET A 233 -12.03 16.81 10.97
N LEU A 234 -11.77 17.18 9.72
CA LEU A 234 -11.01 18.39 9.38
C LEU A 234 -11.75 19.67 9.83
N ASP A 235 -13.08 19.71 9.73
CA ASP A 235 -13.90 20.83 10.18
C ASP A 235 -13.78 21.08 11.69
N GLN A 236 -13.77 20.00 12.48
CA GLN A 236 -13.59 20.07 13.93
C GLN A 236 -12.21 20.61 14.32
N LEU A 237 -11.17 20.24 13.56
CA LEU A 237 -9.81 20.75 13.74
C LEU A 237 -9.71 22.21 13.29
N ALA A 238 -10.32 22.56 12.15
CA ALA A 238 -10.32 23.93 11.64
C ALA A 238 -11.09 24.91 12.52
N ALA A 239 -12.09 24.44 13.28
CA ALA A 239 -12.80 25.24 14.26
C ALA A 239 -11.89 25.72 15.42
N ARG A 240 -10.77 25.03 15.67
CA ARG A 240 -9.77 25.39 16.69
C ARG A 240 -8.78 26.39 16.07
N LYS A 241 -8.91 27.67 16.42
CA LYS A 241 -8.07 28.74 15.87
C LYS A 241 -6.59 28.59 16.22
N ASP A 242 -6.29 27.97 17.36
CA ASP A 242 -4.92 27.84 17.88
C ASP A 242 -4.15 26.66 17.24
N ASP A 243 -4.85 25.66 16.70
CA ASP A 243 -4.29 24.44 16.13
C ASP A 243 -4.25 24.48 14.59
N GLY A 244 -3.87 25.61 13.98
CA GLY A 244 -3.74 25.76 12.53
C GLY A 244 -5.00 26.22 11.79
N GLY A 245 -6.18 26.12 12.39
CA GLY A 245 -7.43 26.68 11.84
C GLY A 245 -7.70 26.26 10.39
N VAL A 246 -7.95 27.21 9.50
CA VAL A 246 -8.35 26.87 8.12
C VAL A 246 -7.22 26.31 7.25
N ARG A 247 -5.98 26.32 7.76
CA ARG A 247 -4.83 25.68 7.10
C ARG A 247 -5.04 24.19 6.86
N TRP A 248 -5.85 23.51 7.68
CA TRP A 248 -6.23 22.10 7.47
C TRP A 248 -6.88 21.81 6.12
N PHE A 249 -7.53 22.81 5.50
CA PHE A 249 -8.12 22.71 4.17
C PHE A 249 -7.26 23.38 3.10
N VAL A 250 -6.79 24.60 3.37
CA VAL A 250 -6.10 25.44 2.38
C VAL A 250 -4.70 24.92 2.05
N ASP A 251 -3.98 24.35 3.01
CA ASP A 251 -2.60 23.90 2.79
C ASP A 251 -2.59 22.72 1.77
N ILE A 252 -3.58 21.83 1.82
CA ILE A 252 -3.70 20.71 0.85
C ILE A 252 -3.87 21.26 -0.58
N ASP A 253 -4.76 22.22 -0.78
CA ASP A 253 -5.02 22.81 -2.10
C ASP A 253 -3.79 23.53 -2.67
N GLN A 254 -3.12 24.32 -1.82
CA GLN A 254 -1.88 25.00 -2.21
C GLN A 254 -0.81 23.98 -2.58
N MET A 255 -0.65 22.93 -1.78
CA MET A 255 0.28 21.83 -2.06
C MET A 255 -0.04 21.13 -3.38
N CYS A 256 -1.31 20.85 -3.68
CA CYS A 256 -1.68 20.21 -4.94
C CYS A 256 -1.13 20.99 -6.14
N SER A 257 -1.29 22.31 -6.15
CA SER A 257 -0.79 23.15 -7.25
C SER A 257 0.75 23.16 -7.35
N ILE A 258 1.44 23.16 -6.21
CA ILE A 258 2.90 23.14 -6.14
C ILE A 258 3.44 21.78 -6.64
N LEU A 259 2.83 20.69 -6.19
CA LEU A 259 3.22 19.33 -6.56
C LEU A 259 2.92 19.03 -8.04
N GLU A 260 1.80 19.51 -8.58
CA GLU A 260 1.49 19.40 -10.01
C GLU A 260 2.53 20.15 -10.86
N ASN A 261 2.89 21.38 -10.49
CA ASN A 261 3.94 22.14 -11.18
C ASN A 261 5.31 21.44 -11.09
N PHE A 262 5.64 20.86 -9.94
CA PHE A 262 6.86 20.08 -9.77
C PHE A 262 6.85 18.84 -10.67
N SER A 263 5.77 18.07 -10.67
CA SER A 263 5.62 16.89 -11.54
C SER A 263 5.71 17.24 -13.04
N LYS A 264 5.25 18.43 -13.42
CA LYS A 264 5.41 18.99 -14.78
C LYS A 264 6.87 19.23 -15.14
N SER A 265 7.63 19.87 -14.25
CA SER A 265 9.07 20.09 -14.48
C SER A 265 9.85 18.78 -14.61
N GLU A 266 9.50 17.76 -13.82
CA GLU A 266 10.10 16.42 -13.94
C GLU A 266 9.70 15.71 -15.23
N ALA A 267 8.43 15.81 -15.64
CA ALA A 267 7.96 15.23 -16.90
C ALA A 267 8.66 15.86 -18.11
N GLU A 268 8.85 17.18 -18.11
CA GLU A 268 9.60 17.90 -19.14
C GLU A 268 11.09 17.49 -19.16
N ALA A 269 11.71 17.27 -18.00
CA ALA A 269 13.08 16.75 -17.90
C ALA A 269 13.20 15.33 -18.46
N VAL A 270 12.22 14.45 -18.19
CA VAL A 270 12.20 13.09 -18.76
C VAL A 270 11.97 13.13 -20.27
N ALA A 271 10.99 13.90 -20.74
CA ALA A 271 10.64 14.04 -22.15
C ALA A 271 11.84 14.57 -22.98
N SER A 272 12.51 15.62 -22.49
CA SER A 272 13.70 16.18 -23.13
C SER A 272 14.87 15.20 -23.15
N SER A 273 15.10 14.44 -22.07
CA SER A 273 16.16 13.43 -22.03
C SER A 273 15.96 12.26 -23.03
N LEU A 274 14.71 12.00 -23.41
CA LEU A 274 14.35 10.95 -24.37
C LEU A 274 14.12 11.48 -25.79
N ALA A 275 14.18 12.80 -25.99
CA ALA A 275 13.80 13.47 -27.24
C ALA A 275 12.37 13.11 -27.72
N VAL A 276 11.42 13.01 -26.80
CA VAL A 276 10.00 12.73 -27.08
C VAL A 276 9.13 13.92 -26.64
N GLU A 277 8.03 14.17 -27.33
CA GLU A 277 7.10 15.27 -27.01
C GLU A 277 6.40 15.08 -25.65
N ARG A 278 6.13 13.83 -25.25
CA ARG A 278 5.46 13.47 -24.00
C ARG A 278 6.26 12.42 -23.26
N ALA A 279 6.37 12.56 -21.94
CA ALA A 279 7.08 11.60 -21.10
C ALA A 279 6.28 10.29 -20.97
N PRO A 280 6.87 9.12 -21.24
CA PRO A 280 6.23 7.85 -20.94
C PRO A 280 6.02 7.68 -19.43
N LEU A 281 4.79 7.42 -18.99
CA LEU A 281 4.45 7.31 -17.56
C LEU A 281 5.30 6.26 -16.83
N ASP A 282 5.60 5.15 -17.48
CA ASP A 282 6.40 4.08 -16.92
C ASP A 282 7.88 4.47 -16.71
N ILE A 283 8.45 5.33 -17.56
CA ILE A 283 9.80 5.88 -17.36
C ILE A 283 9.78 7.02 -16.34
N TYR A 284 8.74 7.86 -16.37
CA TYR A 284 8.53 8.90 -15.36
C TYR A 284 8.56 8.26 -13.96
N LEU A 285 7.68 7.30 -13.69
CA LEU A 285 7.60 6.66 -12.36
C LEU A 285 8.90 5.99 -11.89
N LEU A 286 9.78 5.55 -12.79
CA LEU A 286 11.08 4.93 -12.45
C LEU A 286 12.23 5.93 -12.27
N ARG A 287 12.08 7.20 -12.69
CA ARG A 287 13.17 8.19 -12.70
C ARG A 287 12.86 9.46 -11.92
N SER A 288 11.58 9.84 -11.86
CA SER A 288 11.09 11.02 -11.16
C SER A 288 10.43 10.62 -9.86
N HIS A 289 9.91 11.57 -9.09
CA HIS A 289 9.13 11.27 -7.90
C HIS A 289 7.74 10.68 -8.23
N ALA A 290 7.06 10.15 -7.21
CA ALA A 290 5.72 9.59 -7.35
C ALA A 290 4.73 10.66 -7.87
N LEU A 291 3.87 10.27 -8.81
CA LEU A 291 2.97 11.21 -9.48
C LEU A 291 1.84 11.65 -8.51
N PRO A 292 1.69 12.94 -8.19
CA PRO A 292 0.59 13.42 -7.37
C PRO A 292 -0.73 13.35 -8.15
N LEU A 293 -1.73 12.74 -7.53
CA LEU A 293 -3.11 12.59 -8.00
C LEU A 293 -4.02 13.17 -6.91
N PRO A 294 -4.17 14.50 -6.88
CA PRO A 294 -5.01 15.13 -5.86
C PRO A 294 -6.46 14.68 -6.02
N TYR A 295 -7.13 14.47 -4.90
CA TYR A 295 -8.56 14.15 -4.84
C TYR A 295 -8.96 12.91 -5.66
N LEU A 296 -8.13 11.85 -5.64
CA LEU A 296 -8.43 10.60 -6.35
C LEU A 296 -9.34 9.67 -5.53
N VAL A 297 -8.95 9.41 -4.27
CA VAL A 297 -9.57 8.38 -3.42
C VAL A 297 -10.25 8.99 -2.19
N SER A 298 -9.70 10.08 -1.70
CA SER A 298 -10.10 10.81 -0.49
C SER A 298 -9.95 12.31 -0.76
N PRO A 299 -10.55 13.18 0.08
CA PRO A 299 -10.34 14.63 0.05
C PRO A 299 -8.93 15.01 0.55
N SER A 300 -7.90 14.43 -0.08
CA SER A 300 -6.49 14.60 0.22
C SER A 300 -5.63 14.19 -0.99
N ILE A 301 -4.31 14.20 -0.84
CA ILE A 301 -3.37 13.90 -1.94
C ILE A 301 -3.11 12.40 -2.00
N THR A 302 -3.33 11.81 -3.17
CA THR A 302 -2.92 10.43 -3.46
C THR A 302 -1.69 10.45 -4.37
N PHE A 303 -0.69 9.62 -4.11
CA PHE A 303 0.50 9.50 -4.93
C PHE A 303 0.50 8.16 -5.65
N LEU A 304 0.72 8.18 -6.97
CA LEU A 304 1.00 6.98 -7.75
C LEU A 304 2.49 6.67 -7.66
N VAL A 305 2.80 5.61 -6.91
CA VAL A 305 4.18 5.22 -6.56
C VAL A 305 4.79 4.31 -7.61
N TYR A 306 4.02 3.32 -8.05
CA TYR A 306 4.48 2.31 -9.00
C TYR A 306 3.33 1.80 -9.85
N LEU A 307 3.63 1.46 -11.10
CA LEU A 307 2.68 0.89 -12.04
C LEU A 307 3.37 -0.24 -12.82
N SER A 308 2.79 -1.44 -12.78
CA SER A 308 3.38 -2.62 -13.39
C SER A 308 3.36 -2.53 -14.91
N PRO A 309 4.34 -3.14 -15.60
CA PRO A 309 4.41 -3.07 -17.06
C PRO A 309 3.12 -3.54 -17.75
N GLN A 310 2.44 -4.54 -17.19
CA GLN A 310 1.17 -5.04 -17.70
C GLN A 310 0.04 -4.01 -17.59
N VAL A 311 -0.07 -3.32 -16.46
CA VAL A 311 -1.09 -2.27 -16.26
C VAL A 311 -0.80 -1.09 -17.16
N TYR A 312 0.48 -0.70 -17.31
CA TYR A 312 0.88 0.41 -18.17
C TYR A 312 0.48 0.15 -19.63
N LEU A 313 0.80 -1.04 -20.15
CA LEU A 313 0.47 -1.41 -21.52
C LEU A 313 -1.04 -1.52 -21.74
N SER A 314 -1.79 -2.02 -20.74
CA SER A 314 -3.25 -2.09 -20.78
C SER A 314 -3.88 -0.70 -20.82
N LEU A 315 -3.34 0.26 -20.06
CA LEU A 315 -3.75 1.65 -20.08
C LEU A 315 -3.44 2.29 -21.42
N LYS A 316 -2.20 2.18 -21.89
CA LYS A 316 -1.75 2.76 -23.17
C LYS A 316 -2.55 2.26 -24.37
N THR A 317 -2.90 0.97 -24.39
CA THR A 317 -3.75 0.40 -25.45
C THR A 317 -5.18 0.93 -25.39
N SER A 318 -5.72 1.15 -24.18
CA SER A 318 -7.03 1.78 -23.98
C SER A 318 -7.01 3.27 -24.38
N THR A 319 -5.90 3.96 -24.15
CA THR A 319 -5.70 5.37 -24.55
C THR A 319 -5.71 5.56 -26.06
N ALA A 320 -5.03 4.69 -26.81
CA ALA A 320 -4.96 4.78 -28.27
C ALA A 320 -6.33 4.71 -28.96
N ALA A 321 -7.32 4.10 -28.31
CA ALA A 321 -8.70 4.03 -28.81
C ALA A 321 -9.49 5.33 -28.59
N SER A 322 -9.05 6.24 -27.71
CA SER A 322 -9.74 7.47 -27.39
C SER A 322 -8.98 8.69 -27.94
N LEU A 323 -9.46 9.24 -29.05
CA LEU A 323 -8.92 10.48 -29.62
C LEU A 323 -9.42 11.70 -28.80
N PHE A 324 -8.95 11.87 -27.57
CA PHE A 324 -9.24 13.08 -26.78
C PHE A 324 -8.02 14.00 -26.76
N LYS A 325 -8.22 15.24 -27.22
CA LYS A 325 -7.30 16.36 -27.00
C LYS A 325 -7.51 16.86 -25.57
N SER A 326 -6.71 16.40 -24.63
CA SER A 326 -6.62 17.06 -23.31
C SER A 326 -5.68 18.26 -23.44
N ASP A 327 -6.26 19.45 -23.53
CA ASP A 327 -5.55 20.74 -23.68
C ASP A 327 -5.51 21.49 -22.33
N GLU A 328 -5.19 20.77 -21.25
CA GLU A 328 -5.01 21.38 -19.92
C GLU A 328 -3.54 21.76 -19.72
N ALA A 329 -3.22 23.03 -20.01
CA ALA A 329 -1.86 23.59 -19.93
C ALA A 329 -1.17 23.48 -18.54
N LYS A 330 -1.91 23.07 -17.50
CA LYS A 330 -1.44 22.97 -16.11
C LYS A 330 -0.94 21.57 -15.73
N LEU A 331 -1.37 20.51 -16.40
CA LEU A 331 -1.00 19.13 -16.06
C LEU A 331 0.31 18.70 -16.76
N PRO A 332 1.07 17.75 -16.18
CA PRO A 332 2.28 17.26 -16.82
C PRO A 332 1.97 16.53 -18.14
N SER A 333 2.84 16.72 -19.13
CA SER A 333 2.69 16.18 -20.49
C SER A 333 3.08 14.69 -20.55
N LEU A 334 2.17 13.83 -20.09
CA LEU A 334 2.34 12.38 -20.09
C LEU A 334 1.74 11.71 -21.33
N ASP A 335 2.22 10.51 -21.65
CA ASP A 335 1.70 9.71 -22.77
C ASP A 335 0.28 9.16 -22.52
N ILE A 336 -0.13 9.03 -21.25
CA ILE A 336 -1.48 8.65 -20.83
C ILE A 336 -2.19 9.89 -20.24
N PRO A 337 -3.38 10.27 -20.74
CA PRO A 337 -4.16 11.39 -20.18
C PRO A 337 -4.57 11.17 -18.73
N PHE A 338 -4.59 12.25 -17.95
CA PHE A 338 -4.96 12.23 -16.53
C PHE A 338 -6.38 11.73 -16.28
N ASP A 339 -7.35 12.05 -17.13
CA ASP A 339 -8.74 11.59 -16.95
C ASP A 339 -8.83 10.06 -16.97
N GLN A 340 -8.11 9.44 -17.90
CA GLN A 340 -8.03 7.99 -18.00
C GLN A 340 -7.33 7.39 -16.80
N LEU A 341 -6.21 7.98 -16.39
CA LEU A 341 -5.45 7.54 -15.23
C LEU A 341 -6.28 7.62 -13.94
N ARG A 342 -6.98 8.73 -13.71
CA ARG A 342 -7.92 8.90 -12.58
C ARG A 342 -9.08 7.90 -12.65
N SER A 343 -9.66 7.68 -13.83
CA SER A 343 -10.74 6.70 -14.00
C SER A 343 -10.32 5.26 -13.74
N CYS A 344 -9.09 4.89 -14.09
CA CYS A 344 -8.59 3.53 -13.91
C CYS A 344 -8.08 3.28 -12.48
N LEU A 345 -7.55 4.31 -11.82
CA LEU A 345 -6.94 4.20 -10.49
C LEU A 345 -7.90 4.52 -9.34
N SER A 346 -9.12 4.99 -9.61
CA SER A 346 -10.16 5.19 -8.59
C SER A 346 -10.55 3.89 -7.87
N THR A 347 -10.40 2.75 -8.55
CA THR A 347 -10.58 1.40 -7.99
C THR A 347 -9.25 0.70 -7.77
N PRO A 348 -9.06 -0.02 -6.66
CA PRO A 348 -7.81 -0.72 -6.38
C PRO A 348 -7.57 -1.81 -7.42
N ARG A 349 -6.42 -1.77 -8.09
CA ARG A 349 -6.04 -2.70 -9.16
C ARG A 349 -4.72 -3.38 -8.82
N LYS A 350 -4.63 -4.68 -9.12
CA LYS A 350 -3.37 -5.44 -8.98
C LYS A 350 -2.32 -4.85 -9.93
N GLY A 351 -1.11 -4.62 -9.43
CA GLY A 351 -0.02 -4.01 -10.18
C GLY A 351 -0.02 -2.48 -10.20
N ALA A 352 -0.88 -1.79 -9.46
CA ALA A 352 -0.79 -0.35 -9.25
C ALA A 352 -0.68 -0.06 -7.74
N THR A 353 0.38 0.64 -7.34
CA THR A 353 0.61 1.01 -5.94
C THR A 353 0.30 2.50 -5.74
N LEU A 354 -0.70 2.77 -4.91
CA LEU A 354 -1.11 4.12 -4.51
C LEU A 354 -0.80 4.34 -3.03
N ALA A 355 -0.36 5.53 -2.68
CA ALA A 355 -0.18 5.98 -1.30
C ALA A 355 -1.06 7.20 -1.06
N THR A 356 -1.97 7.14 -0.09
CA THR A 356 -2.91 8.23 0.20
C THR A 356 -2.50 8.93 1.47
N LEU A 357 -2.24 10.23 1.42
CA LEU A 357 -1.95 11.03 2.60
C LEU A 357 -3.24 11.31 3.36
N LEU A 358 -3.38 10.85 4.60
CA LEU A 358 -4.59 10.97 5.40
C LEU A 358 -4.25 11.44 6.81
N LEU A 359 -5.08 12.30 7.36
CA LEU A 359 -5.06 12.59 8.79
C LEU A 359 -5.84 11.51 9.54
N THR A 360 -5.25 10.91 10.57
CA THR A 360 -5.90 9.87 11.38
C THR A 360 -5.85 10.24 12.87
N PRO A 361 -6.95 10.08 13.63
CA PRO A 361 -6.92 10.22 15.08
C PRO A 361 -6.13 9.06 15.70
N LEU A 362 -5.22 9.38 16.60
CA LEU A 362 -4.38 8.47 17.36
C LEU A 362 -5.11 8.11 18.66
N ASN A 363 -5.41 6.83 18.89
CA ASN A 363 -5.96 6.38 20.17
C ASN A 363 -4.82 6.05 21.14
N ASP A 364 -4.52 6.97 22.06
CA ASP A 364 -3.85 6.84 23.38
C ASP A 364 -2.65 5.88 23.57
N SER A 365 -2.00 5.44 22.51
CA SER A 365 -0.80 4.61 22.59
C SER A 365 0.24 5.16 21.62
N GLN A 366 1.00 6.15 22.09
CA GLN A 366 2.12 6.75 21.38
C GLN A 366 3.14 5.65 20.99
N LEU A 367 3.03 5.14 19.77
CA LEU A 367 4.05 4.30 19.13
C LEU A 367 5.13 5.13 18.45
N PHE A 368 4.91 6.43 18.31
CA PHE A 368 5.75 7.33 17.54
C PHE A 368 6.14 8.50 18.44
N PRO A 369 7.41 8.60 18.86
CA PRO A 369 7.89 9.83 19.48
C PRO A 369 7.74 10.99 18.47
N ALA A 370 7.48 12.19 18.96
CA ALA A 370 7.44 13.38 18.12
C ALA A 370 8.76 13.48 17.35
N SER A 371 8.68 13.51 16.01
CA SER A 371 9.88 13.56 15.17
C SER A 371 10.64 14.86 15.45
N LEU A 372 11.88 14.72 15.92
CA LEU A 372 12.82 15.83 15.92
C LEU A 372 13.26 16.03 14.46
N SER A 373 12.74 17.07 13.82
CA SER A 373 13.16 17.49 12.49
C SER A 373 14.62 17.97 12.53
N MET A 374 15.56 17.03 12.49
CA MET A 374 16.98 17.28 12.25
C MET A 374 17.29 16.91 10.79
N THR A 375 18.16 17.68 10.15
CA THR A 375 18.64 17.40 8.80
C THR A 375 19.33 16.03 8.80
N SER A 376 18.69 15.03 8.20
CA SER A 376 19.15 13.64 8.14
C SER A 376 20.60 13.51 7.65
N LEU A 377 21.35 12.60 8.29
CA LEU A 377 22.69 12.15 7.86
C LEU A 377 22.62 11.21 6.62
N ILE A 378 21.43 11.02 6.02
CA ILE A 378 21.17 10.09 4.91
C ILE A 378 20.63 10.84 3.67
N SER A 379 21.09 10.40 2.50
CA SER A 379 20.96 11.00 1.18
C SER A 379 19.57 10.96 0.50
N ARG A 380 18.46 10.75 1.22
CA ARG A 380 17.10 10.69 0.64
C ARG A 380 16.17 11.75 1.25
N PRO A 381 15.19 12.30 0.51
CA PRO A 381 14.90 12.05 -0.91
C PRO A 381 15.99 12.56 -1.86
N THR A 382 16.13 11.90 -3.01
CA THR A 382 17.07 12.26 -4.06
C THR A 382 16.36 13.02 -5.17
N PHE A 383 16.90 14.15 -5.60
CA PHE A 383 16.34 14.96 -6.69
C PHE A 383 17.25 14.95 -7.93
N PRO A 384 17.40 13.80 -8.63
CA PRO A 384 18.37 13.67 -9.71
C PRO A 384 17.99 14.48 -10.97
N LEU A 385 16.69 14.67 -11.22
CA LEU A 385 16.18 15.34 -12.43
C LEU A 385 15.99 16.85 -12.25
N VAL A 386 15.48 17.28 -11.10
CA VAL A 386 15.11 18.67 -10.82
C VAL A 386 15.62 19.06 -9.43
N PRO A 387 16.84 19.64 -9.32
CA PRO A 387 17.45 19.96 -8.03
C PRO A 387 16.68 20.97 -7.18
N SER A 388 15.84 21.82 -7.79
CA SER A 388 14.95 22.75 -7.07
C SER A 388 13.91 22.03 -6.22
N GLY A 389 13.72 20.72 -6.42
CA GLY A 389 12.88 19.88 -5.56
C GLY A 389 13.33 19.85 -4.10
N LEU A 390 14.61 20.09 -3.82
CA LEU A 390 15.14 20.19 -2.45
C LEU A 390 14.54 21.38 -1.67
N GLU A 391 14.04 22.40 -2.37
CA GLU A 391 13.42 23.58 -1.76
C GLU A 391 11.93 23.37 -1.42
N LEU A 392 11.31 22.26 -1.87
CA LEU A 392 9.94 21.88 -1.52
C LEU A 392 9.83 21.28 -0.11
N GLU A 393 10.35 21.98 0.89
CA GLU A 393 10.17 21.62 2.29
C GLU A 393 8.86 22.21 2.80
N HIS A 394 7.80 21.39 2.80
CA HIS A 394 6.53 21.72 3.43
C HIS A 394 6.33 20.87 4.68
N VAL A 395 6.11 21.53 5.82
CA VAL A 395 5.77 20.89 7.10
C VAL A 395 4.25 20.97 7.26
N PHE A 396 3.63 19.80 7.46
CA PHE A 396 2.19 19.72 7.61
C PHE A 396 1.72 20.39 8.92
N PRO A 397 0.49 20.92 8.98
CA PRO A 397 -0.06 21.44 10.23
C PRO A 397 -0.07 20.34 11.30
N GLN A 398 0.38 20.71 12.50
CA GLN A 398 0.41 19.87 13.71
C GLN A 398 -0.42 20.55 14.79
N MET A 399 -1.11 19.76 15.62
CA MET A 399 -1.76 20.31 16.82
C MET A 399 -0.71 20.71 17.84
N ALA A 400 -0.90 21.85 18.51
CA ALA A 400 0.00 22.25 19.59
C ALA A 400 -0.11 21.21 20.73
N GLU A 401 1.03 20.83 21.33
CA GLU A 401 1.08 20.01 22.55
C GLU A 401 0.52 20.82 23.73
N LEU A 402 -0.79 21.06 23.75
CA LEU A 402 -1.47 21.67 24.87
C LEU A 402 -1.97 20.55 25.79
N THR A 403 -1.63 20.72 27.06
CA THR A 403 -1.67 19.83 28.22
C THR A 403 -3.08 19.35 28.67
N SER A 404 -4.02 19.18 27.75
CA SER A 404 -5.35 18.65 28.06
C SER A 404 -5.43 17.15 27.79
N GLU A 405 -5.49 16.36 28.87
CA GLU A 405 -5.55 14.89 28.95
C GLU A 405 -6.78 14.22 28.28
N SER A 406 -7.46 14.87 27.33
CA SER A 406 -8.73 14.38 26.79
C SER A 406 -8.96 14.55 25.29
N ASP A 407 -8.03 15.14 24.53
CA ASP A 407 -8.20 15.32 23.08
C ASP A 407 -7.34 14.34 22.28
N ALA A 408 -7.99 13.58 21.39
CA ALA A 408 -7.33 12.63 20.51
C ALA A 408 -6.30 13.34 19.63
N GLN A 409 -5.02 12.96 19.75
CA GLN A 409 -3.96 13.49 18.92
C GLN A 409 -4.18 13.07 17.46
N HIS A 410 -3.98 13.95 16.48
CA HIS A 410 -4.14 13.64 15.06
C HIS A 410 -2.77 13.62 14.39
N VAL A 411 -2.51 12.62 13.57
CA VAL A 411 -1.21 12.43 12.89
C VAL A 411 -1.44 12.21 11.41
N TRP A 412 -0.59 12.81 10.58
CA TRP A 412 -0.57 12.58 9.14
C TRP A 412 0.05 11.23 8.83
N VAL A 413 -0.64 10.43 8.03
CA VAL A 413 -0.28 9.05 7.74
C VAL A 413 -0.37 8.81 6.23
N LEU A 414 0.68 8.23 5.66
CA LEU A 414 0.65 7.64 4.33
C LEU A 414 0.03 6.24 4.40
N ASP A 415 -1.13 6.07 3.77
CA ASP A 415 -1.85 4.80 3.69
C ASP A 415 -1.63 4.12 2.32
N PHE A 416 -1.05 2.93 2.35
CA PHE A 416 -0.84 2.04 1.20
C PHE A 416 -1.94 0.98 1.05
N THR A 417 -2.90 0.92 1.99
CA THR A 417 -4.00 -0.05 2.00
C THR A 417 -5.25 0.45 1.27
N HIS A 418 -5.21 1.67 0.72
CA HIS A 418 -6.35 2.29 0.03
C HIS A 418 -7.61 2.26 0.92
N GLY A 419 -7.47 2.66 2.19
CA GLY A 419 -8.54 2.60 3.19
C GLY A 419 -8.91 1.19 3.63
N GLY A 420 -7.95 0.26 3.67
CA GLY A 420 -8.15 -1.15 4.04
C GLY A 420 -8.73 -2.05 2.94
N LYS A 421 -8.76 -1.59 1.68
CA LYS A 421 -9.23 -2.37 0.52
C LYS A 421 -8.13 -3.29 -0.03
N SER A 422 -6.86 -2.92 0.12
CA SER A 422 -5.70 -3.74 -0.23
C SER A 422 -4.92 -4.16 1.04
N PRO A 423 -4.21 -5.30 1.01
CA PRO A 423 -3.44 -5.79 2.16
C PRO A 423 -2.18 -4.97 2.48
N GLY A 424 -1.84 -3.95 1.67
CA GLY A 424 -0.58 -3.20 1.77
C GLY A 424 0.50 -3.71 0.82
N VAL A 425 1.72 -3.20 0.99
CA VAL A 425 2.90 -3.56 0.17
C VAL A 425 3.81 -4.49 0.97
N VAL A 426 4.29 -5.57 0.36
CA VAL A 426 5.31 -6.43 1.00
C VAL A 426 6.66 -5.74 0.94
N VAL A 427 7.28 -5.55 2.09
CA VAL A 427 8.55 -4.84 2.26
C VAL A 427 9.52 -5.68 3.08
N SER A 428 10.81 -5.64 2.71
CA SER A 428 11.86 -6.32 3.46
C SER A 428 12.29 -5.51 4.70
N GLN A 429 12.90 -6.14 5.70
CA GLN A 429 13.31 -5.49 6.93
C GLN A 429 14.27 -4.31 6.71
N SER A 430 15.24 -4.44 5.83
CA SER A 430 16.22 -3.41 5.47
C SER A 430 15.53 -2.18 4.88
N ARG A 431 14.53 -2.37 4.01
CA ARG A 431 13.72 -1.26 3.48
C ARG A 431 12.87 -0.60 4.55
N LEU A 432 12.36 -1.38 5.49
CA LEU A 432 11.62 -0.85 6.63
C LEU A 432 12.51 0.02 7.53
N ARG A 433 13.76 -0.40 7.76
CA ARG A 433 14.76 0.40 8.47
C ARG A 433 15.12 1.68 7.71
N GLU A 434 15.25 1.61 6.38
CA GLU A 434 15.46 2.82 5.56
C GLU A 434 14.32 3.82 5.75
N MET A 435 13.07 3.35 5.75
CA MET A 435 11.91 4.20 6.01
C MET A 435 11.90 4.75 7.43
N GLU A 436 12.25 3.93 8.42
CA GLU A 436 12.40 4.38 9.80
C GLU A 436 13.45 5.49 9.92
N LEU A 437 14.58 5.36 9.26
CA LEU A 437 15.65 6.37 9.25
C LEU A 437 15.24 7.67 8.53
N VAL A 438 14.28 7.61 7.59
CA VAL A 438 13.70 8.81 6.97
C VAL A 438 12.80 9.55 7.97
N VAL A 439 11.99 8.83 8.76
CA VAL A 439 11.06 9.42 9.74
C VAL A 439 11.79 9.82 11.04
N HIS A 440 12.77 9.02 11.46
CA HIS A 440 13.55 9.17 12.68
C HIS A 440 15.06 8.97 12.40
N PRO A 441 15.77 10.04 11.98
CA PRO A 441 17.19 9.94 11.63
C PRO A 441 18.11 9.47 12.77
N LEU A 442 17.66 9.60 14.03
CA LEU A 442 18.43 9.25 15.23
C LEU A 442 18.14 7.85 15.79
N SER A 443 17.08 7.17 15.33
CA SER A 443 16.70 5.84 15.85
C SER A 443 17.78 4.78 15.67
N GLY A 444 18.67 4.95 14.68
CA GLY A 444 19.79 4.03 14.43
C GLY A 444 20.92 4.08 15.47
N MET A 445 21.00 5.11 16.32
CA MET A 445 22.06 5.21 17.34
C MET A 445 21.74 4.41 18.61
N ASP A 446 20.46 4.25 18.97
CA ASP A 446 20.06 3.56 20.19
C ASP A 446 20.01 2.03 20.03
N THR A 447 19.90 1.52 18.79
CA THR A 447 19.89 0.08 18.50
C THR A 447 21.28 -0.55 18.30
N MET A 448 22.36 0.17 18.60
CA MET A 448 23.76 -0.27 18.40
C MET A 448 24.18 -1.55 19.16
N GLY A 449 23.31 -2.20 19.94
CA GLY A 449 23.66 -3.36 20.78
C GLY A 449 22.74 -4.58 20.71
N MET A 450 21.59 -4.51 20.02
CA MET A 450 20.68 -5.66 19.91
C MET A 450 20.42 -5.99 18.44
N GLY A 451 21.19 -6.93 17.91
CA GLY A 451 20.73 -7.70 16.76
C GLY A 451 19.41 -8.36 17.14
N MET A 452 18.29 -7.85 16.63
CA MET A 452 17.02 -8.58 16.65
C MET A 452 17.27 -9.91 15.94
N MET A 453 17.51 -10.98 16.72
CA MET A 453 17.61 -12.31 16.15
C MET A 453 16.25 -12.63 15.51
N SER A 454 16.22 -12.77 14.19
CA SER A 454 15.06 -13.21 13.43
C SER A 454 14.80 -14.69 13.71
N PHE A 455 14.27 -14.99 14.89
CA PHE A 455 13.86 -16.36 15.20
C PHE A 455 12.52 -16.66 14.52
N GLY A 456 12.58 -17.34 13.36
CA GLY A 456 11.48 -18.11 12.80
C GLY A 456 10.46 -17.37 11.92
N THR A 457 10.71 -16.11 11.56
CA THR A 457 9.90 -15.41 10.55
C THR A 457 10.42 -15.72 9.14
N GLY A 458 9.57 -16.30 8.28
CA GLY A 458 9.95 -16.66 6.91
C GLY A 458 10.42 -15.46 6.07
N SER A 459 11.15 -15.75 4.99
CA SER A 459 11.66 -14.74 4.05
C SER A 459 10.55 -13.84 3.52
N TRP A 460 10.81 -12.54 3.33
CA TRP A 460 9.85 -11.59 2.76
C TRP A 460 9.34 -12.02 1.39
N VAL A 461 10.17 -12.71 0.62
CA VAL A 461 9.80 -13.29 -0.68
C VAL A 461 8.76 -14.41 -0.50
N ALA A 462 8.87 -15.22 0.55
CA ALA A 462 7.86 -16.24 0.84
C ALA A 462 6.50 -15.61 1.19
N LEU A 463 6.52 -14.49 1.92
CA LEU A 463 5.30 -13.70 2.22
C LEU A 463 4.69 -13.08 0.95
N LEU A 464 5.52 -12.66 -0.02
CA LEU A 464 5.07 -12.16 -1.32
C LEU A 464 4.45 -13.26 -2.20
N LEU A 465 5.11 -14.42 -2.29
CA LEU A 465 4.74 -15.50 -3.22
C LEU A 465 3.64 -16.41 -2.66
N ASN A 466 3.59 -16.61 -1.34
CA ASN A 466 2.60 -17.47 -0.68
C ASN A 466 2.06 -16.84 0.62
N PRO A 467 1.15 -15.85 0.51
CA PRO A 467 0.59 -15.17 1.66
C PRO A 467 -0.27 -16.08 2.56
N SER A 468 -0.76 -17.21 2.03
CA SER A 468 -1.65 -18.13 2.76
C SER A 468 -0.92 -19.17 3.62
N ASN A 469 0.34 -19.47 3.32
CA ASN A 469 1.09 -20.47 4.06
C ASN A 469 2.59 -20.12 4.05
N PRO A 470 3.07 -19.30 5.02
CA PRO A 470 4.45 -18.81 5.06
C PRO A 470 5.47 -19.87 5.53
N VAL A 471 5.27 -21.14 5.18
CA VAL A 471 6.28 -22.18 5.42
C VAL A 471 7.45 -21.91 4.48
N SER A 472 8.56 -21.45 5.05
CA SER A 472 9.78 -21.10 4.31
C SER A 472 10.38 -22.34 3.65
N SER A 473 10.10 -22.56 2.38
CA SER A 473 10.91 -23.46 1.54
C SER A 473 12.19 -22.72 1.16
N GLU A 474 13.38 -23.30 1.36
CA GLU A 474 14.66 -22.65 1.04
C GLU A 474 14.77 -22.16 -0.42
N ARG A 475 14.01 -22.77 -1.33
CA ARG A 475 14.08 -22.50 -2.76
C ARG A 475 12.71 -22.54 -3.45
N TYR A 476 12.55 -21.68 -4.43
CA TYR A 476 11.42 -21.68 -5.36
C TYR A 476 11.88 -21.99 -6.78
N THR A 477 11.08 -22.74 -7.52
CA THR A 477 11.36 -23.05 -8.92
C THR A 477 10.22 -22.58 -9.82
N ALA A 478 10.57 -22.08 -11.00
CA ALA A 478 9.62 -21.68 -12.04
C ALA A 478 10.15 -22.07 -13.42
N VAL A 479 9.25 -22.35 -14.36
CA VAL A 479 9.61 -22.61 -15.76
C VAL A 479 9.17 -21.43 -16.61
N TYR A 480 10.14 -20.68 -17.13
CA TYR A 480 9.87 -19.58 -18.07
C TYR A 480 9.87 -20.11 -19.50
N ARG A 481 8.76 -19.87 -20.22
CA ARG A 481 8.63 -20.21 -21.64
C ARG A 481 8.62 -18.92 -22.47
N SER A 482 9.52 -18.83 -23.44
CA SER A 482 9.56 -17.68 -24.36
C SER A 482 8.30 -17.65 -25.21
N PRO A 483 7.59 -16.51 -25.32
CA PRO A 483 6.46 -16.35 -26.24
C PRO A 483 6.85 -16.58 -27.72
N THR A 484 8.13 -16.40 -28.04
CA THR A 484 8.66 -16.51 -29.41
C THR A 484 9.38 -17.83 -29.69
N SER A 485 9.48 -18.72 -28.68
CA SER A 485 10.21 -20.00 -28.75
C SER A 485 11.63 -19.92 -29.33
N ARG A 486 12.29 -18.75 -29.23
CA ARG A 486 13.65 -18.52 -29.76
C ARG A 486 14.75 -19.25 -28.99
N HIS A 487 14.49 -19.59 -27.74
CA HIS A 487 15.37 -20.37 -26.88
C HIS A 487 14.57 -21.46 -26.17
N PRO A 488 15.23 -22.55 -25.72
CA PRO A 488 14.59 -23.55 -24.87
C PRO A 488 14.01 -22.94 -23.58
N PRO A 489 13.02 -23.58 -22.95
CA PRO A 489 12.48 -23.15 -21.67
C PRO A 489 13.58 -22.95 -20.60
N LEU A 490 13.47 -21.90 -19.81
CA LEU A 490 14.39 -21.62 -18.70
C LEU A 490 13.83 -22.23 -17.42
N GLN A 491 14.65 -22.99 -16.69
CA GLN A 491 14.34 -23.47 -15.35
C GLN A 491 14.95 -22.50 -14.34
N LEU A 492 14.12 -21.59 -13.84
CA LEU A 492 14.51 -20.59 -12.85
C LEU A 492 14.54 -21.24 -11.46
N ARG A 493 15.61 -21.01 -10.72
CA ARG A 493 15.78 -21.43 -9.31
C ARG A 493 16.06 -20.19 -8.47
N LEU A 494 15.09 -19.77 -7.67
CA LEU A 494 15.21 -18.62 -6.78
C LEU A 494 15.70 -19.07 -5.41
N THR A 495 16.88 -18.57 -5.01
CA THR A 495 17.39 -18.68 -3.64
C THR A 495 16.79 -17.57 -2.79
N LEU A 496 16.10 -17.94 -1.71
CA LEU A 496 15.48 -16.95 -0.82
C LEU A 496 16.54 -16.19 0.00
N PRO A 497 16.41 -14.86 0.15
CA PRO A 497 17.20 -14.12 1.13
C PRO A 497 16.76 -14.46 2.56
N GLU A 498 17.68 -14.48 3.52
CA GLU A 498 17.42 -14.76 4.94
C GLU A 498 16.88 -13.53 5.69
N GLU A 499 16.03 -12.75 5.04
CA GLU A 499 15.52 -11.48 5.54
C GLU A 499 14.01 -11.53 5.76
N PRO A 500 13.49 -11.16 6.95
CA PRO A 500 12.08 -11.20 7.24
C PRO A 500 11.30 -10.13 6.47
N GLY A 501 10.02 -10.42 6.18
CA GLY A 501 9.12 -9.50 5.48
C GLY A 501 7.97 -8.99 6.30
N PHE A 502 7.48 -7.82 5.92
CA PHE A 502 6.36 -7.14 6.57
C PHE A 502 5.38 -6.62 5.52
N LEU A 503 4.10 -6.54 5.90
CA LEU A 503 3.09 -5.84 5.13
C LEU A 503 3.05 -4.38 5.59
N LEU A 504 3.55 -3.49 4.75
CA LEU A 504 3.50 -2.06 4.95
C LEU A 504 2.08 -1.57 4.67
N GLY A 505 1.39 -1.13 5.72
CA GLY A 505 0.06 -0.56 5.63
C GLY A 505 0.08 0.95 5.72
N LYS A 506 0.55 1.47 6.86
CA LYS A 506 0.42 2.88 7.24
C LYS A 506 1.73 3.40 7.82
N VAL A 507 2.14 4.61 7.43
CA VAL A 507 3.38 5.25 7.88
C VAL A 507 3.12 6.69 8.30
N PRO A 508 3.43 7.09 9.54
CA PRO A 508 3.29 8.48 9.98
C PRO A 508 4.34 9.37 9.30
N VAL A 509 3.95 10.59 8.94
CA VAL A 509 4.77 11.59 8.27
C VAL A 509 4.49 12.98 8.81
N HIS A 510 5.48 13.87 8.81
CA HIS A 510 5.37 15.25 9.31
C HIS A 510 5.68 16.29 8.23
N SER A 511 6.42 15.89 7.20
CA SER A 511 6.86 16.75 6.12
C SER A 511 6.72 16.09 4.76
N MET A 512 6.65 16.91 3.70
CA MET A 512 6.66 16.42 2.32
C MET A 512 7.99 15.74 1.97
N LYS A 513 9.09 16.12 2.64
CA LYS A 513 10.41 15.48 2.48
C LYS A 513 10.39 14.03 2.96
N GLU A 514 9.77 13.75 4.10
CA GLU A 514 9.55 12.38 4.60
C GLU A 514 8.69 11.59 3.62
N VAL A 515 7.61 12.22 3.11
CA VAL A 515 6.73 11.59 2.11
C VAL A 515 7.54 11.15 0.90
N TRP A 516 8.34 12.04 0.29
CA TRP A 516 9.16 11.67 -0.86
C TRP A 516 10.15 10.54 -0.56
N GLY A 517 10.88 10.63 0.56
CA GLY A 517 11.86 9.61 0.93
C GLY A 517 11.22 8.23 1.13
N ILE A 518 10.03 8.17 1.74
CA ILE A 518 9.27 6.92 1.90
C ILE A 518 8.82 6.38 0.54
N LEU A 519 8.26 7.24 -0.33
CA LEU A 519 7.74 6.80 -1.62
C LEU A 519 8.84 6.28 -2.55
N GLU A 520 10.06 6.81 -2.49
CA GLU A 520 11.23 6.27 -3.21
C GLU A 520 11.57 4.84 -2.78
N VAL A 521 11.61 4.57 -1.47
CA VAL A 521 11.89 3.24 -0.92
C VAL A 521 10.81 2.24 -1.33
N VAL A 522 9.54 2.65 -1.20
CA VAL A 522 8.41 1.79 -1.58
C VAL A 522 8.38 1.53 -3.09
N ARG A 523 8.73 2.51 -3.92
CA ARG A 523 8.84 2.34 -5.37
C ARG A 523 9.87 1.26 -5.74
N GLU A 524 11.06 1.33 -5.16
CA GLU A 524 12.12 0.34 -5.39
C GLU A 524 11.68 -1.08 -5.00
N GLN A 525 10.99 -1.20 -3.87
CA GLN A 525 10.44 -2.47 -3.42
C GLN A 525 9.32 -2.97 -4.34
N CYS A 526 8.43 -2.09 -4.82
CA CYS A 526 7.37 -2.44 -5.76
C CYS A 526 7.95 -2.93 -7.09
N TRP A 527 9.00 -2.28 -7.60
CA TRP A 527 9.71 -2.74 -8.79
C TRP A 527 10.23 -4.17 -8.63
N LEU A 528 10.86 -4.48 -7.49
CA LEU A 528 11.37 -5.81 -7.20
C LEU A 528 10.24 -6.85 -7.04
N ASN A 529 9.20 -6.50 -6.27
CA ASN A 529 8.03 -7.35 -6.06
C ASN A 529 7.39 -7.75 -7.39
N GLU A 530 7.23 -6.81 -8.31
CA GLU A 530 6.56 -7.03 -9.59
C GLU A 530 7.43 -7.84 -10.56
N ILE A 531 8.76 -7.71 -10.51
CA ILE A 531 9.65 -8.64 -11.23
C ILE A 531 9.47 -10.05 -10.68
N LEU A 532 9.49 -10.25 -9.36
CA LEU A 532 9.30 -11.57 -8.77
C LEU A 532 7.92 -12.16 -9.11
N LEU A 533 6.85 -11.37 -9.05
CA LEU A 533 5.48 -11.79 -9.38
C LEU A 533 5.27 -12.07 -10.88
N SER A 534 6.20 -11.70 -11.76
CA SER A 534 6.10 -11.98 -13.20
C SER A 534 6.12 -13.48 -13.55
N CYS A 535 6.60 -14.32 -12.64
CA CYS A 535 6.66 -15.78 -12.80
C CYS A 535 5.77 -16.50 -11.79
N HIS A 536 5.25 -17.66 -12.21
CA HIS A 536 4.50 -18.55 -11.32
C HIS A 536 5.49 -19.46 -10.58
N TRP A 537 5.86 -19.05 -9.37
CA TRP A 537 6.80 -19.79 -8.53
C TRP A 537 6.11 -20.95 -7.81
N THR A 538 6.83 -22.06 -7.70
CA THR A 538 6.40 -23.25 -6.94
C THR A 538 7.49 -23.63 -5.94
N THR A 539 7.11 -24.07 -4.74
CA THR A 539 8.06 -24.44 -3.68
C THR A 539 8.81 -25.71 -4.09
N GLU A 540 10.15 -25.69 -4.00
CA GLU A 540 10.97 -26.87 -4.30
C GLU A 540 10.60 -28.02 -3.36
N GLY A 541 10.34 -29.22 -3.90
CA GLY A 541 9.96 -30.41 -3.12
C GLY A 541 8.45 -30.66 -2.95
N ILE A 542 7.56 -29.72 -3.29
CA ILE A 542 6.10 -29.94 -3.32
C ILE A 542 5.63 -30.06 -4.78
N THR A 543 6.21 -30.99 -5.53
CA THR A 543 5.61 -31.43 -6.78
C THR A 543 4.59 -32.51 -6.46
N LYS A 544 3.30 -32.19 -6.64
CA LYS A 544 2.31 -33.24 -6.91
C LYS A 544 2.70 -33.83 -8.27
N ASP A 545 2.83 -35.15 -8.35
CA ASP A 545 3.27 -35.97 -9.48
C ASP A 545 2.52 -35.79 -10.83
N ALA A 546 1.92 -34.64 -11.13
CA ALA A 546 1.07 -34.44 -12.30
C ALA A 546 1.75 -33.77 -13.51
N ASP A 547 2.91 -33.11 -13.34
CA ASP A 547 3.65 -32.47 -14.45
C ASP A 547 4.99 -33.14 -14.77
N LEU A 548 5.28 -34.31 -14.17
CA LEU A 548 6.24 -35.28 -14.71
C LEU A 548 5.62 -36.08 -15.86
N VAL A 549 4.90 -35.41 -16.77
CA VAL A 549 4.52 -36.02 -18.04
C VAL A 549 5.81 -36.19 -18.85
N ALA A 550 6.30 -37.42 -18.83
CA ALA A 550 7.39 -37.98 -19.64
C ALA A 550 8.74 -37.26 -19.49
N VAL A 551 9.46 -37.55 -18.40
CA VAL A 551 10.86 -37.91 -18.61
C VAL A 551 10.80 -39.29 -19.27
N ASP A 552 10.72 -39.30 -20.60
CA ASP A 552 11.23 -40.44 -21.35
C ASP A 552 12.70 -40.56 -20.93
N GLU A 553 12.97 -41.50 -20.04
CA GLU A 553 14.28 -42.15 -19.91
C GLU A 553 14.53 -42.97 -21.19
N THR A 554 14.47 -42.32 -22.35
CA THR A 554 14.98 -42.88 -23.59
C THR A 554 16.49 -42.78 -23.52
N ASP A 555 17.16 -43.94 -23.57
CA ASP A 555 18.62 -44.04 -23.65
C ASP A 555 19.17 -43.05 -24.68
N ALA A 556 20.24 -42.33 -24.31
CA ALA A 556 20.86 -41.31 -25.15
C ALA A 556 21.25 -41.92 -26.51
N THR A 557 20.72 -41.36 -27.59
CA THR A 557 20.97 -41.87 -28.94
C THR A 557 22.32 -41.39 -29.48
N GLU A 558 22.95 -42.15 -30.38
CA GLU A 558 24.25 -41.80 -30.98
C GLU A 558 24.19 -40.45 -31.74
N ASP A 559 23.01 -40.11 -32.28
CA ASP A 559 22.72 -38.80 -32.88
C ASP A 559 22.73 -37.65 -31.86
N GLU A 560 22.26 -37.87 -30.62
CA GLU A 560 22.36 -36.90 -29.53
C GLU A 560 23.82 -36.70 -29.11
N LEU A 561 24.60 -37.78 -29.07
CA LEU A 561 26.02 -37.73 -28.74
C LEU A 561 26.82 -36.99 -29.83
N GLN A 562 26.51 -37.23 -31.11
CA GLN A 562 27.07 -36.47 -32.23
C GLN A 562 26.62 -35.00 -32.22
N ALA A 563 25.39 -34.71 -31.81
CA ALA A 563 24.90 -33.34 -31.63
C ALA A 563 25.61 -32.61 -30.46
N VAL A 564 25.93 -33.32 -29.38
CA VAL A 564 26.73 -32.79 -28.25
C VAL A 564 28.17 -32.51 -28.69
N LEU A 565 28.80 -33.45 -29.41
CA LEU A 565 30.17 -33.29 -29.91
C LEU A 565 30.31 -32.19 -30.97
N THR A 566 29.28 -31.96 -31.78
CA THR A 566 29.24 -30.89 -32.80
C THR A 566 28.74 -29.54 -32.25
N GLY A 567 28.35 -29.47 -30.98
CA GLY A 567 27.78 -28.25 -30.36
C GLY A 567 26.40 -27.85 -30.91
N SER A 568 25.71 -28.75 -31.63
CA SER A 568 24.40 -28.50 -32.25
C SER A 568 23.21 -28.88 -31.34
N MET A 569 23.46 -29.57 -30.23
CA MET A 569 22.41 -29.99 -29.28
C MET A 569 21.75 -28.79 -28.59
N ALA A 570 20.45 -28.64 -28.78
CA ALA A 570 19.64 -27.68 -28.03
C ALA A 570 19.18 -28.35 -26.71
N PRO A 571 19.53 -27.81 -25.53
CA PRO A 571 19.13 -28.41 -24.27
C PRO A 571 17.61 -28.36 -24.11
N ARG A 572 17.01 -29.39 -23.48
CA ARG A 572 15.56 -29.42 -23.21
C ARG A 572 15.11 -28.28 -22.30
N LYS A 573 15.96 -27.91 -21.32
CA LYS A 573 15.78 -26.77 -20.41
C LYS A 573 17.14 -26.14 -20.09
N ILE A 574 17.17 -24.82 -19.91
CA ILE A 574 18.38 -24.10 -19.49
C ILE A 574 18.24 -23.77 -17.99
N PRO A 575 19.14 -24.25 -17.11
CA PRO A 575 19.09 -23.89 -15.70
C PRO A 575 19.54 -22.43 -15.51
N VAL A 576 18.78 -21.67 -14.73
CA VAL A 576 19.11 -20.29 -14.36
C VAL A 576 18.95 -20.17 -12.85
N ASN A 577 20.02 -19.79 -12.14
CA ASN A 577 19.91 -19.48 -10.72
C ASN A 577 19.66 -17.98 -10.57
N VAL A 578 18.65 -17.64 -9.77
CA VAL A 578 18.25 -16.27 -9.45
C VAL A 578 18.57 -16.06 -7.98
N SER A 579 19.38 -15.05 -7.68
CA SER A 579 19.67 -14.62 -6.32
C SER A 579 19.37 -13.13 -6.13
N LEU A 580 18.95 -12.81 -4.92
CA LEU A 580 18.75 -11.44 -4.45
C LEU A 580 19.93 -11.13 -3.53
N PRO A 581 20.99 -10.47 -4.02
CA PRO A 581 22.15 -10.21 -3.19
C PRO A 581 21.75 -9.34 -2.00
N GLU A 582 22.02 -9.85 -0.80
CA GLU A 582 21.80 -9.12 0.44
C GLU A 582 22.68 -7.87 0.46
N ARG A 583 22.12 -6.74 0.90
CA ARG A 583 22.90 -5.54 1.11
C ARG A 583 23.79 -5.75 2.33
N PRO A 584 25.12 -5.61 2.22
CA PRO A 584 25.91 -5.43 3.42
C PRO A 584 25.51 -4.08 4.04
N ASP A 585 25.01 -4.10 5.28
CA ASP A 585 24.75 -2.87 6.03
C ASP A 585 26.08 -2.14 6.19
N PRO A 586 26.27 -0.93 5.61
CA PRO A 586 27.53 -0.20 5.71
C PRO A 586 27.86 0.25 7.15
N LEU A 587 26.89 0.15 8.06
CA LEU A 587 27.04 0.39 9.49
C LEU A 587 27.82 -0.73 10.22
N PHE A 588 27.97 -1.91 9.62
CA PHE A 588 28.64 -3.07 10.22
C PHE A 588 29.93 -3.47 9.50
N ASP A 589 30.48 -2.62 8.62
CA ASP A 589 31.81 -2.85 8.08
C ASP A 589 32.87 -2.38 9.10
N PRO A 590 33.62 -3.29 9.75
CA PRO A 590 34.60 -2.94 10.80
C PRO A 590 35.82 -2.18 10.25
N THR A 591 35.84 -1.81 8.97
CA THR A 591 36.99 -1.23 8.28
C THR A 591 36.84 0.24 7.89
N LEU A 592 35.74 0.92 8.20
CA LEU A 592 35.49 2.30 7.74
C LEU A 592 35.80 3.40 8.76
N ASP A 593 36.81 4.20 8.44
CA ASP A 593 37.06 5.52 9.00
C ASP A 593 35.84 6.45 8.77
N THR A 594 35.43 7.13 9.84
CA THR A 594 34.12 7.80 10.02
C THR A 594 33.87 9.05 9.16
N ILE A 595 34.71 9.36 8.16
CA ILE A 595 34.69 10.67 7.48
C ILE A 595 34.59 10.56 5.94
N SER A 596 34.61 9.37 5.35
CA SER A 596 34.45 9.22 3.90
C SER A 596 33.81 7.89 3.56
N ILE A 597 32.48 7.82 3.63
CA ILE A 597 31.71 6.70 3.10
C ILE A 597 31.65 6.90 1.57
N PRO A 598 32.39 6.14 0.74
CA PRO A 598 32.07 6.09 -0.69
C PRO A 598 30.63 5.57 -0.84
N PRO A 599 29.86 6.02 -1.85
CA PRO A 599 28.51 5.54 -2.06
C PRO A 599 28.57 4.05 -2.40
N VAL A 600 28.49 3.19 -1.39
CA VAL A 600 28.24 1.75 -1.56
C VAL A 600 26.96 1.65 -2.37
N ASP A 601 27.02 0.96 -3.51
CA ASP A 601 25.95 0.93 -4.50
C ASP A 601 24.65 0.39 -3.87
N ARG A 602 23.79 1.30 -3.39
CA ARG A 602 22.56 0.98 -2.66
C ARG A 602 21.44 0.54 -3.61
N ARG A 603 21.72 0.09 -4.82
CA ARG A 603 20.67 -0.16 -5.82
C ARG A 603 20.01 -1.51 -5.60
N THR A 604 18.69 -1.56 -5.74
CA THR A 604 17.95 -2.83 -5.81
C THR A 604 18.43 -3.60 -7.03
N ARG A 605 18.88 -4.84 -6.87
CA ARG A 605 19.36 -5.63 -8.00
C ARG A 605 18.98 -7.10 -7.89
N ILE A 606 18.87 -7.74 -9.05
CA ILE A 606 18.60 -9.16 -9.22
C ILE A 606 19.78 -9.74 -9.99
N LEU A 607 20.34 -10.81 -9.46
CA LEU A 607 21.44 -11.53 -10.07
C LEU A 607 20.92 -12.82 -10.70
N MET A 608 21.20 -13.03 -11.98
CA MET A 608 20.88 -14.26 -12.69
C MET A 608 22.16 -14.89 -13.23
N THR A 609 22.36 -16.17 -12.95
CA THR A 609 23.48 -16.94 -13.51
C THR A 609 22.96 -18.06 -14.39
N CYS A 610 23.51 -18.19 -15.59
CA CYS A 610 23.17 -19.25 -16.51
C CYS A 610 24.44 -19.82 -17.18
N PRO A 611 24.43 -21.09 -17.61
CA PRO A 611 25.56 -21.67 -18.31
C PRO A 611 25.74 -21.00 -19.67
N GLU A 612 27.00 -20.81 -20.06
CA GLU A 612 27.32 -20.42 -21.43
C GLU A 612 26.89 -21.49 -22.44
N ARG A 613 26.72 -21.06 -23.69
CA ARG A 613 26.34 -21.95 -24.76
C ARG A 613 27.56 -22.77 -25.21
N PRO A 614 27.44 -24.11 -25.31
CA PRO A 614 28.50 -24.95 -25.89
C PRO A 614 28.89 -24.46 -27.30
N PRO A 615 30.20 -24.52 -27.67
CA PRO A 615 31.29 -25.23 -27.00
C PRO A 615 32.03 -24.45 -25.91
N ILE A 616 31.65 -23.19 -25.62
CA ILE A 616 32.33 -22.37 -24.63
C ILE A 616 31.87 -22.82 -23.22
N SER A 617 32.83 -23.12 -22.35
CA SER A 617 32.58 -23.50 -20.96
C SER A 617 32.76 -22.28 -20.08
N GLY A 618 31.65 -21.77 -19.55
CA GLY A 618 31.65 -20.62 -18.65
C GLY A 618 30.28 -20.38 -18.03
N VAL A 619 30.18 -19.35 -17.19
CA VAL A 619 28.94 -18.92 -16.55
C VAL A 619 28.71 -17.48 -16.97
N VAL A 620 27.54 -17.23 -17.54
CA VAL A 620 27.07 -15.87 -17.81
C VAL A 620 26.39 -15.36 -16.56
N GLU A 621 26.81 -14.17 -16.14
CA GLU A 621 26.22 -13.42 -15.05
C GLU A 621 25.46 -12.23 -15.63
N ILE A 622 24.18 -12.11 -15.27
CA ILE A 622 23.29 -11.05 -15.71
C ILE A 622 22.77 -10.33 -14.48
N THR A 623 23.18 -9.08 -14.31
CA THR A 623 22.76 -8.23 -13.21
C THR A 623 21.75 -7.22 -13.72
N VAL A 624 20.53 -7.26 -13.17
CA VAL A 624 19.48 -6.27 -13.47
C VAL A 624 19.30 -5.41 -12.23
N ALA A 625 19.59 -4.12 -12.33
CA ALA A 625 19.47 -3.18 -11.22
C ALA A 625 18.52 -2.03 -11.53
N TYR A 626 17.86 -1.54 -10.49
CA TYR A 626 17.07 -0.32 -10.55
C TYR A 626 18.01 0.90 -10.51
N ASP A 627 17.93 1.76 -11.52
CA ASP A 627 18.84 2.91 -11.68
C ASP A 627 18.13 4.11 -12.33
N GLU A 628 17.77 5.08 -11.51
CA GLU A 628 17.05 6.31 -11.89
C GLU A 628 17.88 7.23 -12.82
N THR A 629 19.21 7.09 -12.77
CA THR A 629 20.14 7.90 -13.59
C THR A 629 20.16 7.44 -15.04
N LYS A 630 19.77 6.19 -15.32
CA LYS A 630 19.68 5.65 -16.67
C LYS A 630 18.43 6.17 -17.37
N SER A 631 18.50 6.34 -18.69
CA SER A 631 17.39 6.84 -19.52
C SER A 631 16.11 5.98 -19.38
N ARG A 632 16.28 4.68 -19.09
CA ARG A 632 15.20 3.69 -18.92
C ARG A 632 14.82 3.40 -17.46
N GLY A 633 15.51 3.98 -16.48
CA GLY A 633 15.28 3.71 -15.05
C GLY A 633 15.78 2.33 -14.56
N VAL A 634 16.45 1.56 -15.43
CA VAL A 634 16.95 0.21 -15.16
C VAL A 634 18.31 0.08 -15.83
N SER A 635 19.28 -0.53 -15.16
CA SER A 635 20.56 -0.94 -15.75
C SER A 635 20.63 -2.46 -15.90
N VAL A 636 21.22 -2.92 -16.99
CA VAL A 636 21.52 -4.34 -17.23
C VAL A 636 23.00 -4.49 -17.52
N GLU A 637 23.68 -5.26 -16.68
CA GLU A 637 25.10 -5.57 -16.82
C GLU A 637 25.27 -7.07 -17.15
N LEU A 638 26.14 -7.36 -18.11
CA LEU A 638 26.44 -8.71 -18.56
C LEU A 638 27.93 -9.00 -18.33
N SER A 639 28.23 -10.05 -17.57
CA SER A 639 29.59 -10.58 -17.39
C SER A 639 29.65 -12.01 -17.92
N GLY A 640 30.74 -12.37 -18.62
CA GLY A 640 30.93 -13.72 -19.18
C GLY A 640 30.20 -14.01 -20.50
N ALA A 641 29.52 -13.04 -21.13
CA ALA A 641 28.82 -13.26 -22.41
C ALA A 641 29.76 -13.08 -23.64
N MET A 642 30.79 -13.92 -23.78
CA MET A 642 31.75 -13.86 -24.90
C MET A 642 31.06 -14.05 -26.26
N GLY A 643 31.29 -13.15 -27.22
CA GLY A 643 30.74 -13.23 -28.59
C GLY A 643 29.29 -12.76 -28.73
N CYS A 644 28.71 -12.15 -27.70
CA CYS A 644 27.33 -11.69 -27.70
C CYS A 644 27.24 -10.18 -27.94
N GLU A 645 27.00 -9.75 -29.18
CA GLU A 645 26.72 -8.34 -29.50
C GLU A 645 25.25 -7.99 -29.24
N LEU A 646 24.89 -7.79 -27.96
CA LEU A 646 23.59 -7.25 -27.58
C LEU A 646 23.72 -5.79 -27.17
N ASN A 647 22.85 -4.94 -27.72
CA ASN A 647 22.77 -3.54 -27.32
C ASN A 647 22.18 -3.46 -25.90
N SER A 648 22.90 -2.84 -24.96
CA SER A 648 22.46 -2.62 -23.57
C SER A 648 21.08 -1.97 -23.51
N ASP A 649 20.82 -0.98 -24.36
CA ASP A 649 19.55 -0.23 -24.38
C ASP A 649 18.36 -1.15 -24.69
N THR A 650 18.58 -2.19 -25.52
CA THR A 650 17.53 -3.16 -25.85
C THR A 650 17.25 -4.10 -24.69
N LEU A 651 18.26 -4.46 -23.90
CA LEU A 651 18.11 -5.31 -22.72
C LEU A 651 17.45 -4.56 -21.58
N GLU A 652 17.83 -3.30 -21.37
CA GLU A 652 17.18 -2.40 -20.41
C GLU A 652 15.70 -2.21 -20.75
N GLU A 653 15.36 -1.99 -22.04
CA GLU A 653 13.96 -1.89 -22.48
C GLU A 653 13.19 -3.20 -22.22
N ILE A 654 13.79 -4.36 -22.49
CA ILE A 654 13.16 -5.65 -22.23
C ILE A 654 12.92 -5.86 -20.73
N ALA A 655 13.92 -5.55 -19.88
CA ALA A 655 13.82 -5.66 -18.43
C ALA A 655 12.69 -4.77 -17.89
N ARG A 656 12.67 -3.51 -18.32
CA ARG A 656 11.66 -2.50 -17.98
C ARG A 656 10.24 -2.92 -18.36
N ARG A 657 10.07 -3.65 -19.45
CA ARG A 657 8.78 -4.17 -19.93
C ARG A 657 8.32 -5.46 -19.24
N GLY A 658 9.00 -5.89 -18.17
CA GLY A 658 8.67 -7.10 -17.42
C GLY A 658 9.32 -8.38 -17.98
N GLY A 659 10.27 -8.24 -18.90
CA GLY A 659 10.98 -9.35 -19.55
C GLY A 659 12.28 -9.78 -18.86
N ALA A 660 12.52 -9.37 -17.60
CA ALA A 660 13.79 -9.55 -16.90
C ALA A 660 14.25 -11.03 -16.88
N PHE A 661 13.38 -11.97 -16.48
CA PHE A 661 13.73 -13.39 -16.44
C PHE A 661 13.92 -14.04 -17.83
N GLY A 662 13.50 -13.37 -18.90
CA GLY A 662 13.75 -13.81 -20.28
C GLY A 662 15.14 -13.42 -20.81
N LEU A 663 15.89 -12.57 -20.10
CA LEU A 663 17.19 -12.07 -20.56
C LEU A 663 18.21 -13.21 -20.73
N ALA A 664 18.28 -14.15 -19.78
CA ALA A 664 19.19 -15.30 -19.84
C ALA A 664 19.00 -16.13 -21.12
N GLY A 665 17.74 -16.36 -21.53
CA GLY A 665 17.44 -17.07 -22.77
C GLY A 665 17.80 -16.30 -24.03
N ARG A 666 17.71 -14.95 -23.99
CA ARG A 666 18.10 -14.10 -25.12
C ARG A 666 19.61 -14.04 -25.29
N VAL A 667 20.37 -13.89 -24.20
CA VAL A 667 21.83 -13.95 -24.21
C VAL A 667 22.32 -15.31 -24.70
N TRP A 668 21.65 -16.39 -24.26
CA TRP A 668 21.94 -17.73 -24.75
C TRP A 668 21.64 -17.90 -26.26
N ALA A 669 20.60 -17.26 -26.78
CA ALA A 669 20.24 -17.34 -28.19
C ALA A 669 21.17 -16.52 -29.10
N SER A 670 21.65 -15.36 -28.64
CA SER A 670 22.50 -14.44 -29.42
C SER A 670 23.97 -14.86 -29.51
N SER A 671 24.45 -15.74 -28.62
CA SER A 671 25.79 -16.33 -28.71
C SER A 671 26.03 -17.21 -29.96
N ARG A 672 25.03 -17.37 -30.83
CA ARG A 672 25.12 -18.04 -32.15
C ARG A 672 25.71 -17.16 -33.26
N GLY A 673 26.00 -15.89 -33.00
CA GLY A 673 26.46 -14.94 -34.02
C GLY A 673 27.95 -15.07 -34.36
N VAL A 674 28.34 -16.13 -35.07
CA VAL A 674 29.42 -16.15 -36.08
C VAL A 674 28.97 -17.01 -37.25
#